data_AF-A0A0Z8HG69-F1
#
_entry.id   AF-A0A0Z8HG69-F1
#
_cell.length_a   1.000
_cell.length_b   1.000
_cell.length_c   1.000
_cell.angle_alpha   90.00
_cell.angle_beta   90.00
_cell.angle_gamma   90.00
#
_symmetry.space_group_name_H-M   'P 1'
#
loop_
_entity.id
_entity.type
_entity.pdbx_description
1 polymer ?
#
loop_
_entity_poly.entity_id
_entity_poly.type
_entity_poly.pdbx_seq_one_letter_code
_entity_poly.pdbx_strand_id
1 'polypeptide(L)'
;MPIKELSIDIETYCEIDLRKSGVYRYAEDDSFELLLFAVSVDNGPVTVYDFNKEKLPQDILEALVDDRVIKWAFNASFERICLSNWLKKHHPELLLDGFLSPNSWRCSMIWSAYLGLPLSLEGVGTVLKLKDKKMREGADLIRYFCVPCKPTKVNGGRIRNFPHHAPDKWSAFIDYNRRDVEVELAIKERLKNFSVPDFVWDEYHQDQIINDRGIGIDIDFVKAAIKIDSESKAKIQEELKALTRLENPNSVLQMIGWLREHGVTTDSLDKKVVKELLKTADETTAQVLKLRQQAAKSSVSKYQAMMNCVCKDGRARGMFQFFGANRTGRWAGRLVQLQNLPQNHLPDLEEARELFGTGDLEATEFLYDTQDTLSQLIRTAFVPSKGKKFIVCDFSAIEARVLSHLAGERWRSKVFEQGKDIYCISASQMFGVPVEKYGQNSELRQKGKIAELACGYGGSVGALKAMGALDMGLKDKELRPLVDSWRQANPNIVLFWWDVDRAVKTAIKQHIQTETHGIQFEVNKGMLSITLPSGRKLAYVKPKIGENQFGGESITYEGTGTAKRWERLESYGPKFVENIVQAISRDILAFAMKQLQEFNIVGHVHDEVIIECGIDQSLDEIAYLMGIAPEWMTDIKLRADGYECSFYQKD
;
A
#
# COMPACT_ATOMS: atom_id res chain seq x y z
N MET A 1 -1.71 -29.49 -30.43
CA MET A 1 -2.90 -28.75 -29.97
C MET A 1 -2.47 -27.31 -29.76
N PRO A 2 -3.33 -26.30 -29.99
CA PRO A 2 -2.97 -24.92 -29.68
C PRO A 2 -2.70 -24.80 -28.18
N ILE A 3 -1.64 -24.08 -27.81
CA ILE A 3 -1.29 -23.78 -26.42
C ILE A 3 -2.48 -23.03 -25.80
N LYS A 4 -2.90 -23.43 -24.59
CA LYS A 4 -3.98 -22.76 -23.85
C LYS A 4 -3.44 -22.00 -22.64
N GLU A 5 -2.40 -22.53 -22.02
CA GLU A 5 -1.84 -21.95 -20.80
C GLU A 5 -0.32 -22.09 -20.72
N LEU A 6 0.33 -21.07 -20.18
CA LEU A 6 1.73 -21.07 -19.79
C LEU A 6 1.85 -20.79 -18.29
N SER A 7 2.66 -21.57 -17.56
CA SER A 7 3.14 -21.21 -16.21
C SER A 7 4.61 -20.87 -16.30
N ILE A 8 4.98 -19.65 -15.93
CA ILE A 8 6.25 -19.01 -16.28
C ILE A 8 6.97 -18.53 -15.03
N ASP A 9 8.28 -18.71 -14.98
CA ASP A 9 9.18 -18.06 -14.04
C ASP A 9 10.45 -17.62 -14.77
N ILE A 10 10.97 -16.44 -14.46
CA ILE A 10 12.15 -15.89 -15.14
C ILE A 10 13.22 -15.46 -14.17
N GLU A 11 14.47 -15.60 -14.61
CA GLU A 11 15.62 -15.02 -13.90
C GLU A 11 16.24 -13.93 -14.74
N THR A 12 16.65 -12.84 -14.10
CA THR A 12 17.07 -11.61 -14.78
C THR A 12 18.29 -10.99 -14.11
N TYR A 13 19.04 -10.21 -14.86
CA TYR A 13 20.13 -9.37 -14.35
C TYR A 13 19.83 -7.90 -14.65
N CYS A 14 20.24 -7.01 -13.73
CA CYS A 14 20.29 -5.57 -13.97
C CYS A 14 21.27 -4.94 -12.97
N GLU A 15 21.91 -3.83 -13.35
CA GLU A 15 22.73 -3.04 -12.45
C GLU A 15 21.89 -2.25 -11.42
N ILE A 16 20.64 -1.94 -11.77
CA ILE A 16 19.70 -1.24 -10.88
C ILE A 16 19.12 -2.20 -9.83
N ASP A 17 19.03 -1.72 -8.59
CA ASP A 17 18.40 -2.46 -7.49
C ASP A 17 16.87 -2.49 -7.64
N LEU A 18 16.34 -3.68 -7.97
CA LEU A 18 14.91 -3.94 -8.13
C LEU A 18 14.05 -3.47 -6.95
N ARG A 19 14.52 -3.63 -5.71
CA ARG A 19 13.72 -3.30 -4.51
C ARG A 19 13.57 -1.79 -4.34
N LYS A 20 14.56 -1.02 -4.80
CA LYS A 20 14.56 0.45 -4.73
C LYS A 20 13.84 1.07 -5.94
N SER A 21 14.01 0.51 -7.12
CA SER A 21 13.50 1.09 -8.37
C SER A 21 12.11 0.60 -8.76
N GLY A 22 11.72 -0.59 -8.29
CA GLY A 22 10.56 -1.30 -8.84
C GLY A 22 10.85 -1.90 -10.22
N VAL A 23 9.94 -2.78 -10.68
CA VAL A 23 10.17 -3.60 -11.89
C VAL A 23 10.21 -2.78 -13.17
N TYR A 24 9.44 -1.71 -13.29
CA TYR A 24 9.37 -0.92 -14.52
C TYR A 24 10.72 -0.26 -14.82
N ARG A 25 11.26 0.49 -13.87
CA ARG A 25 12.59 1.12 -14.02
C ARG A 25 13.70 0.08 -14.10
N TYR A 26 13.58 -1.04 -13.38
CA TYR A 26 14.52 -2.15 -13.44
C TYR A 26 14.62 -2.78 -14.83
N ALA A 27 13.48 -3.07 -15.47
CA ALA A 27 13.41 -3.75 -16.76
C ALA A 27 13.65 -2.82 -17.97
N GLU A 28 13.46 -1.51 -17.79
CA GLU A 28 13.74 -0.49 -18.80
C GLU A 28 15.23 -0.12 -18.91
N ASP A 29 16.02 -0.44 -17.89
CA ASP A 29 17.44 -0.11 -17.84
C ASP A 29 18.23 -0.83 -18.95
N ASP A 30 19.27 -0.16 -19.45
CA ASP A 30 20.02 -0.68 -20.60
C ASP A 30 20.85 -1.93 -20.22
N SER A 31 21.18 -2.10 -18.93
CA SER A 31 21.86 -3.28 -18.39
C SER A 31 20.93 -4.48 -18.13
N PHE A 32 19.62 -4.32 -18.30
CA PHE A 32 18.66 -5.39 -18.09
C PHE A 32 18.87 -6.55 -19.08
N GLU A 33 18.94 -7.76 -18.54
CA GLU A 33 19.08 -9.00 -19.29
C GLU A 33 18.17 -10.09 -18.73
N LEU A 34 17.51 -10.81 -19.64
CA LEU A 34 16.81 -12.06 -19.32
C LEU A 34 17.84 -13.20 -19.35
N LEU A 35 17.97 -13.92 -18.23
CA LEU A 35 18.99 -14.94 -18.03
C LEU A 35 18.45 -16.35 -18.28
N LEU A 36 17.33 -16.68 -17.63
CA LEU A 36 16.66 -17.98 -17.71
C LEU A 36 15.15 -17.76 -17.88
N PHE A 37 14.49 -18.69 -18.56
CA PHE A 37 13.04 -18.75 -18.69
C PHE A 37 12.57 -20.17 -18.48
N ALA A 38 11.91 -20.42 -17.35
CA ALA A 38 11.22 -21.66 -17.06
C ALA A 38 9.76 -21.56 -17.48
N VAL A 39 9.26 -22.61 -18.12
CA VAL A 39 7.87 -22.66 -18.57
C VAL A 39 7.30 -24.08 -18.51
N SER A 40 6.06 -24.18 -18.06
CA SER A 40 5.19 -25.33 -18.27
C SER A 40 4.09 -24.96 -19.25
N VAL A 41 3.98 -25.73 -20.34
CA VAL A 41 2.94 -25.59 -21.36
C VAL A 41 1.78 -26.51 -20.99
N ASP A 42 0.57 -25.96 -20.88
CA ASP A 42 -0.66 -26.68 -20.56
C ASP A 42 -0.55 -27.59 -19.30
N ASN A 43 0.16 -27.10 -18.27
CA ASN A 43 0.48 -27.83 -17.03
C ASN A 43 1.29 -29.13 -17.24
N GLY A 44 2.00 -29.23 -18.36
CA GLY A 44 2.95 -30.30 -18.66
C GLY A 44 4.30 -30.14 -17.93
N PRO A 45 5.31 -30.97 -18.27
CA PRO A 45 6.64 -30.87 -17.70
C PRO A 45 7.26 -29.48 -17.89
N VAL A 46 7.93 -28.98 -16.85
CA VAL A 46 8.64 -27.69 -16.92
C VAL A 46 9.87 -27.84 -17.81
N THR A 47 10.08 -26.89 -18.71
CA THR A 47 11.30 -26.72 -19.52
C THR A 47 11.97 -25.41 -19.13
N VAL A 48 13.30 -25.37 -19.07
CA VAL A 48 14.06 -24.14 -18.79
C VAL A 48 14.94 -23.83 -19.98
N TYR A 49 14.85 -22.60 -20.48
CA TYR A 49 15.66 -22.08 -21.56
C TYR A 49 16.78 -21.20 -21.00
N ASP A 50 18.03 -21.52 -21.32
CA ASP A 50 19.22 -20.74 -20.95
C ASP A 50 19.60 -19.79 -22.10
N PHE A 51 19.35 -18.49 -21.93
CA PHE A 51 19.59 -17.49 -22.98
C PHE A 51 21.07 -17.31 -23.36
N ASN A 52 22.01 -17.91 -22.62
CA ASN A 52 23.40 -17.97 -23.04
C ASN A 52 23.64 -19.02 -24.14
N LYS A 53 22.66 -19.90 -24.40
CA LYS A 53 22.82 -21.07 -25.29
C LYS A 53 21.73 -21.18 -26.33
N GLU A 54 20.50 -20.83 -25.98
CA GLU A 54 19.33 -21.07 -26.81
C GLU A 54 18.40 -19.85 -26.85
N LYS A 55 17.50 -19.86 -27.82
CA LYS A 55 16.44 -18.86 -27.97
C LYS A 55 15.10 -19.50 -27.59
N LEU A 56 14.13 -18.66 -27.23
CA LEU A 56 12.77 -19.15 -27.04
C LEU A 56 12.20 -19.68 -28.36
N PRO A 57 11.51 -20.84 -28.33
CA PRO A 57 10.72 -21.33 -29.45
C PRO A 57 9.65 -20.34 -29.92
N GLN A 58 9.40 -20.33 -31.23
CA GLN A 58 8.46 -19.40 -31.87
C GLN A 58 7.03 -19.53 -31.35
N ASP A 59 6.57 -20.76 -31.08
CA ASP A 59 5.25 -21.04 -30.53
C ASP A 59 5.07 -20.47 -29.10
N ILE A 60 6.12 -20.50 -28.27
CA ILE A 60 6.12 -19.84 -26.95
C ILE A 60 6.09 -18.31 -27.12
N LEU A 61 6.86 -17.74 -28.04
CA LEU A 61 6.86 -16.30 -28.30
C LEU A 61 5.47 -15.80 -28.74
N GLU A 62 4.83 -16.50 -29.67
CA GLU A 62 3.47 -16.21 -30.13
C GLU A 62 2.46 -16.36 -28.99
N ALA A 63 2.58 -17.40 -28.16
CA ALA A 63 1.72 -17.61 -27.01
C ALA A 63 1.87 -16.52 -25.92
N LEU A 64 3.06 -15.91 -25.77
CA LEU A 64 3.28 -14.80 -24.82
C LEU A 64 2.48 -13.55 -25.18
N VAL A 65 2.31 -13.26 -26.47
CA VAL A 65 1.55 -12.08 -26.94
C VAL A 65 0.08 -12.36 -27.26
N ASP A 66 -0.31 -13.64 -27.37
CA ASP A 66 -1.70 -14.02 -27.65
C ASP A 66 -2.58 -13.94 -26.38
N ASP A 67 -3.51 -13.00 -26.36
CA ASP A 67 -4.44 -12.81 -25.23
C ASP A 67 -5.46 -13.94 -25.04
N ARG A 68 -5.53 -14.91 -25.96
CA ARG A 68 -6.32 -16.13 -25.80
C ARG A 68 -5.60 -17.21 -24.98
N VAL A 69 -4.29 -17.07 -24.80
CA VAL A 69 -3.46 -17.96 -23.96
C VAL A 69 -3.34 -17.36 -22.57
N ILE A 70 -3.67 -18.12 -21.53
CA ILE A 70 -3.52 -17.66 -20.14
C ILE A 70 -2.07 -17.83 -19.69
N LYS A 71 -1.47 -16.79 -19.12
CA LYS A 71 -0.14 -16.82 -18.51
C LYS A 71 -0.27 -16.77 -17.00
N TRP A 72 0.38 -17.70 -16.33
CA TRP A 72 0.51 -17.76 -14.88
C TRP A 72 1.94 -17.47 -14.48
N ALA A 73 2.11 -16.73 -13.40
CA ALA A 73 3.37 -16.63 -12.69
C ALA A 73 3.14 -16.28 -11.21
N PHE A 74 4.09 -16.67 -10.36
CA PHE A 74 4.10 -16.27 -8.96
C PHE A 74 4.66 -14.86 -8.82
N ASN A 75 3.76 -13.85 -8.79
CA ASN A 75 4.05 -12.41 -8.94
C ASN A 75 4.10 -11.91 -10.39
N ALA A 76 3.13 -12.34 -11.22
CA ALA A 76 2.97 -12.02 -12.64
C ALA A 76 3.27 -10.59 -13.13
N SER A 77 3.16 -9.58 -12.26
CA SER A 77 3.59 -8.21 -12.61
C SER A 77 5.08 -8.16 -12.94
N PHE A 78 5.91 -8.95 -12.26
CA PHE A 78 7.34 -9.01 -12.52
C PHE A 78 7.63 -9.60 -13.90
N GLU A 79 7.10 -10.79 -14.18
CA GLU A 79 7.31 -11.52 -15.42
C GLU A 79 6.77 -10.71 -16.61
N ARG A 80 5.54 -10.19 -16.50
CA ARG A 80 4.89 -9.42 -17.57
C ARG A 80 5.71 -8.19 -17.96
N ILE A 81 6.21 -7.42 -17.01
CA ILE A 81 6.96 -6.19 -17.29
C ILE A 81 8.37 -6.48 -17.81
N CYS A 82 9.06 -7.46 -17.24
CA CYS A 82 10.37 -7.90 -17.74
C CYS A 82 10.26 -8.42 -19.18
N LEU A 83 9.29 -9.30 -19.46
CA LEU A 83 9.07 -9.85 -20.80
C LEU A 83 8.63 -8.78 -21.80
N SER A 84 7.82 -7.79 -21.38
CA SER A 84 7.46 -6.66 -22.24
C SER A 84 8.68 -5.89 -22.73
N ASN A 85 9.61 -5.56 -21.83
CA ASN A 85 10.83 -4.83 -22.20
C ASN A 85 11.80 -5.69 -23.01
N TRP A 86 11.91 -6.98 -22.69
CA TRP A 86 12.70 -7.93 -23.48
C TRP A 86 12.15 -8.09 -24.90
N LEU A 87 10.83 -8.24 -25.08
CA LEU A 87 10.18 -8.34 -26.39
C LEU A 87 10.38 -7.06 -27.21
N LYS A 88 10.20 -5.87 -26.62
CA LYS A 88 10.48 -4.60 -27.35
C LYS A 88 11.90 -4.52 -27.89
N LYS A 89 12.87 -5.08 -27.17
CA LYS A 89 14.30 -5.07 -27.56
C LYS A 89 14.66 -6.14 -28.59
N HIS A 90 14.08 -7.34 -28.47
CA HIS A 90 14.51 -8.51 -29.23
C HIS A 90 13.51 -8.99 -30.29
N HIS A 91 12.23 -8.66 -30.11
CA HIS A 91 11.10 -9.06 -30.96
C HIS A 91 10.12 -7.88 -31.16
N PRO A 92 10.57 -6.72 -31.68
CA PRO A 92 9.71 -5.56 -31.88
C PRO A 92 8.55 -5.82 -32.85
N GLU A 93 8.63 -6.86 -33.67
CA GLU A 93 7.54 -7.36 -34.51
C GLU A 93 6.35 -7.93 -33.72
N LEU A 94 6.59 -8.37 -32.47
CA LEU A 94 5.56 -8.91 -31.58
C LEU A 94 5.02 -7.88 -30.59
N LEU A 95 5.87 -6.94 -30.15
CA LEU A 95 5.49 -5.86 -29.25
C LEU A 95 6.36 -4.63 -29.49
N LEU A 96 5.79 -3.61 -30.14
CA LEU A 96 6.53 -2.38 -30.47
C LEU A 96 6.60 -1.39 -29.31
N ASP A 97 5.47 -1.17 -28.63
CA ASP A 97 5.33 -0.21 -27.54
C ASP A 97 4.39 -0.73 -26.45
N GLY A 98 4.40 -0.07 -25.29
CA GLY A 98 3.60 -0.42 -24.13
C GLY A 98 4.10 -1.67 -23.41
N PHE A 99 3.15 -2.43 -22.88
CA PHE A 99 3.37 -3.63 -22.10
C PHE A 99 2.43 -4.73 -22.58
N LEU A 100 2.82 -5.98 -22.34
CA LEU A 100 1.94 -7.13 -22.52
C LEU A 100 0.63 -6.90 -21.76
N SER A 101 -0.49 -7.12 -22.44
CA SER A 101 -1.84 -6.95 -21.91
C SER A 101 -2.00 -7.75 -20.61
N PRO A 102 -2.53 -7.16 -19.52
CA PRO A 102 -2.74 -7.88 -18.27
C PRO A 102 -3.93 -8.87 -18.32
N ASN A 103 -4.85 -8.73 -19.29
CA ASN A 103 -6.11 -9.49 -19.34
C ASN A 103 -5.90 -11.01 -19.38
N SER A 104 -4.86 -11.44 -20.10
CA SER A 104 -4.48 -12.84 -20.24
C SER A 104 -3.53 -13.33 -19.15
N TRP A 105 -3.22 -12.51 -18.14
CA TRP A 105 -2.33 -12.88 -17.04
C TRP A 105 -3.11 -13.20 -15.76
N ARG A 106 -2.57 -14.17 -15.02
CA ARG A 106 -3.04 -14.62 -13.71
C ARG A 106 -1.87 -14.72 -12.75
N CYS A 107 -2.12 -14.39 -11.49
CA CYS A 107 -1.07 -14.30 -10.48
C CYS A 107 -1.35 -15.24 -9.31
N SER A 108 -0.53 -16.29 -9.18
CA SER A 108 -0.66 -17.28 -8.10
C SER A 108 -0.43 -16.67 -6.71
N MET A 109 0.34 -15.58 -6.63
CA MET A 109 0.49 -14.78 -5.40
C MET A 109 -0.83 -14.09 -5.02
N ILE A 110 -1.56 -13.51 -5.98
CA ILE A 110 -2.85 -12.85 -5.72
C ILE A 110 -3.92 -13.89 -5.35
N TRP A 111 -3.93 -15.05 -6.01
CA TRP A 111 -4.79 -16.17 -5.60
C TRP A 111 -4.52 -16.58 -4.15
N SER A 112 -3.25 -16.70 -3.77
CA SER A 112 -2.86 -16.98 -2.39
C SER A 112 -3.31 -15.89 -1.42
N ALA A 113 -3.12 -14.61 -1.79
CA ALA A 113 -3.51 -13.46 -0.99
C ALA A 113 -5.04 -13.39 -0.76
N TYR A 114 -5.82 -13.72 -1.79
CA TYR A 114 -7.29 -13.82 -1.72
C TYR A 114 -7.76 -14.80 -0.65
N LEU A 115 -7.01 -15.89 -0.45
CA LEU A 115 -7.28 -16.91 0.56
C LEU A 115 -6.62 -16.63 1.92
N GLY A 116 -6.08 -15.43 2.12
CA GLY A 116 -5.41 -15.04 3.34
C GLY A 116 -4.06 -15.73 3.58
N LEU A 117 -3.48 -16.36 2.55
CA LEU A 117 -2.17 -17.01 2.62
C LEU A 117 -1.03 -15.97 2.51
N PRO A 118 0.24 -16.37 2.78
CA PRO A 118 1.40 -15.50 2.63
C PRO A 118 1.61 -15.00 1.19
N LEU A 119 2.36 -13.90 1.04
CA LEU A 119 2.68 -13.31 -0.28
C LEU A 119 3.97 -13.86 -0.92
N SER A 120 4.70 -14.75 -0.23
CA SER A 120 5.92 -15.36 -0.77
C SER A 120 5.69 -16.81 -1.18
N LEU A 121 6.33 -17.25 -2.27
CA LEU A 121 6.22 -18.61 -2.78
C LEU A 121 6.59 -19.64 -1.70
N GLU A 122 7.69 -19.40 -1.00
CA GLU A 122 8.14 -20.21 0.14
C GLU A 122 7.10 -20.24 1.27
N GLY A 123 6.51 -19.08 1.60
CA GLY A 123 5.51 -18.96 2.65
C GLY A 123 4.26 -19.76 2.33
N VAL A 124 3.75 -19.63 1.10
CA VAL A 124 2.58 -20.39 0.61
C VAL A 124 2.89 -21.88 0.60
N GLY A 125 4.02 -22.30 0.02
CA GLY A 125 4.43 -23.70 -0.03
C GLY A 125 4.58 -24.34 1.36
N THR A 126 5.07 -23.56 2.33
CA THR A 126 5.17 -23.98 3.74
C THR A 126 3.79 -24.18 4.38
N VAL A 127 2.88 -23.21 4.22
CA VAL A 127 1.52 -23.29 4.78
C VAL A 127 0.72 -24.44 4.16
N LEU A 128 0.85 -24.65 2.84
CA LEU A 128 0.18 -25.72 2.11
C LEU A 128 0.86 -27.11 2.27
N LYS A 129 2.00 -27.16 2.98
CA LYS A 129 2.79 -28.37 3.21
C LYS A 129 3.13 -29.09 1.90
N LEU A 130 3.63 -28.34 0.92
CA LEU A 130 4.11 -28.92 -0.33
C LEU A 130 5.37 -29.76 -0.08
N LYS A 131 5.47 -30.90 -0.78
CA LYS A 131 6.62 -31.82 -0.67
C LYS A 131 7.87 -31.18 -1.28
N ASP A 132 7.68 -30.59 -2.45
CA ASP A 132 8.66 -29.79 -3.16
C ASP A 132 8.59 -28.37 -2.62
N LYS A 133 9.61 -27.98 -1.84
CA LYS A 133 9.75 -26.61 -1.34
C LYS A 133 10.77 -25.87 -2.18
N LYS A 134 10.65 -24.55 -2.21
CA LYS A 134 11.67 -23.65 -2.75
C LYS A 134 13.05 -24.01 -2.17
N MET A 135 14.07 -24.07 -3.03
CA MET A 135 15.44 -24.38 -2.61
C MET A 135 15.96 -23.28 -1.68
N ARG A 136 16.58 -23.65 -0.55
CA ARG A 136 17.06 -22.68 0.46
C ARG A 136 18.20 -21.82 -0.09
N GLU A 137 18.96 -22.37 -1.02
CA GLU A 137 20.12 -21.76 -1.68
C GLU A 137 19.71 -20.71 -2.73
N GLY A 138 18.44 -20.62 -3.11
CA GLY A 138 17.95 -19.73 -4.17
C GLY A 138 18.30 -18.25 -3.96
N ALA A 139 18.20 -17.77 -2.72
CA ALA A 139 18.54 -16.38 -2.39
C ALA A 139 20.03 -16.05 -2.64
N ASP A 140 20.92 -17.03 -2.44
CA ASP A 140 22.34 -16.87 -2.69
C ASP A 140 22.66 -16.96 -4.19
N LEU A 141 21.95 -17.80 -4.94
CA LEU A 141 22.07 -17.88 -6.40
C LEU A 141 21.59 -16.60 -7.09
N ILE A 142 20.43 -16.07 -6.69
CA ILE A 142 19.92 -14.76 -7.18
C ILE A 142 20.95 -13.66 -6.87
N ARG A 143 21.46 -13.58 -5.64
CA ARG A 143 22.48 -12.58 -5.29
C ARG A 143 23.75 -12.72 -6.12
N TYR A 144 24.09 -13.95 -6.51
CA TYR A 144 25.30 -14.22 -7.28
C TYR A 144 25.17 -13.83 -8.75
N PHE A 145 24.06 -14.19 -9.42
CA PHE A 145 23.89 -14.01 -10.87
C PHE A 145 23.04 -12.80 -11.27
N CYS A 146 22.07 -12.38 -10.46
CA CYS A 146 21.08 -11.36 -10.82
C CYS A 146 21.46 -9.94 -10.39
N VAL A 147 22.50 -9.79 -9.57
CA VAL A 147 22.91 -8.51 -8.96
C VAL A 147 24.40 -8.26 -9.20
N PRO A 148 24.86 -7.00 -9.38
CA PRO A 148 26.27 -6.68 -9.42
C PRO A 148 27.04 -7.20 -8.20
N CYS A 149 28.28 -7.62 -8.42
CA CYS A 149 29.17 -8.06 -7.34
C CYS A 149 30.22 -6.98 -7.06
N LYS A 150 30.65 -6.87 -5.80
CA LYS A 150 31.71 -5.92 -5.43
C LYS A 150 33.05 -6.40 -5.98
N PRO A 151 33.89 -5.52 -6.54
CA PRO A 151 35.23 -5.90 -6.98
C PRO A 151 36.08 -6.28 -5.77
N THR A 152 36.70 -7.45 -5.81
CA THR A 152 37.59 -7.97 -4.76
C THR A 152 38.82 -8.60 -5.39
N LYS A 153 39.90 -8.79 -4.61
CA LYS A 153 41.07 -9.53 -5.09
C LYS A 153 40.71 -10.98 -5.47
N VAL A 154 39.84 -11.62 -4.69
CA VAL A 154 39.42 -13.02 -4.88
C VAL A 154 38.66 -13.22 -6.19
N ASN A 155 37.83 -12.24 -6.58
CA ASN A 155 37.01 -12.35 -7.78
C ASN A 155 37.67 -11.74 -9.03
N GLY A 156 38.94 -11.32 -8.94
CA GLY A 156 39.67 -10.71 -10.05
C GLY A 156 39.24 -9.28 -10.38
N GLY A 157 38.64 -8.56 -9.42
CA GLY A 157 38.15 -7.19 -9.63
C GLY A 157 36.87 -7.09 -10.46
N ARG A 158 36.19 -8.21 -10.73
CA ARG A 158 34.96 -8.20 -11.52
C ARG A 158 33.81 -7.52 -10.78
N ILE A 159 32.93 -6.91 -11.56
CA ILE A 159 31.71 -6.22 -11.10
C ILE A 159 30.42 -7.02 -11.36
N ARG A 160 30.53 -8.15 -12.07
CA ARG A 160 29.42 -9.06 -12.40
C ARG A 160 29.89 -10.51 -12.41
N ASN A 161 29.02 -11.44 -12.01
CA ASN A 161 29.27 -12.86 -12.20
C ASN A 161 28.49 -13.38 -13.42
N PHE A 162 29.19 -14.09 -14.31
CA PHE A 162 28.62 -14.77 -15.47
C PHE A 162 28.56 -16.28 -15.20
N PRO A 163 27.75 -17.03 -15.97
CA PRO A 163 27.65 -18.50 -15.84
C PRO A 163 29.01 -19.21 -15.81
N HIS A 164 29.94 -18.82 -16.68
CA HIS A 164 31.27 -19.43 -16.79
C HIS A 164 32.17 -19.18 -15.56
N HIS A 165 31.86 -18.21 -14.70
CA HIS A 165 32.60 -17.99 -13.46
C HIS A 165 32.26 -19.01 -12.37
N ALA A 166 31.10 -19.65 -12.43
CA ALA A 166 30.68 -20.69 -11.49
C ALA A 166 29.68 -21.66 -12.14
N PRO A 167 30.15 -22.57 -13.03
CA PRO A 167 29.26 -23.47 -13.79
C PRO A 167 28.36 -24.34 -12.91
N ASP A 168 28.87 -24.86 -11.78
CA ASP A 168 28.08 -25.68 -10.85
C ASP A 168 26.94 -24.87 -10.22
N LYS A 169 27.20 -23.60 -9.87
CA LYS A 169 26.16 -22.69 -9.36
C LYS A 169 25.14 -22.35 -10.44
N TRP A 170 25.58 -22.22 -11.70
CA TRP A 170 24.69 -21.97 -12.82
C TRP A 170 23.75 -23.14 -13.07
N SER A 171 24.27 -24.38 -13.02
CA SER A 171 23.43 -25.58 -13.09
C SER A 171 22.40 -25.61 -11.97
N ALA A 172 22.82 -25.32 -10.73
CA ALA A 172 21.88 -25.23 -9.60
C ALA A 172 20.85 -24.10 -9.77
N PHE A 173 21.20 -23.03 -10.47
CA PHE A 173 20.30 -21.92 -10.75
C PHE A 173 19.25 -22.24 -11.81
N ILE A 174 19.62 -23.04 -12.83
CA ILE A 174 18.66 -23.62 -13.80
C ILE A 174 17.66 -24.53 -13.07
N ASP A 175 18.13 -25.39 -12.17
CA ASP A 175 17.25 -26.28 -11.39
C ASP A 175 16.35 -25.49 -10.43
N TYR A 176 16.86 -24.39 -9.87
CA TYR A 176 16.09 -23.48 -9.04
C TYR A 176 14.93 -22.82 -9.81
N ASN A 177 15.18 -22.25 -10.99
CA ASN A 177 14.15 -21.64 -11.84
C ASN A 177 13.11 -22.67 -12.30
N ARG A 178 13.54 -23.90 -12.63
CA ARG A 178 12.62 -25.03 -12.89
C ARG A 178 11.70 -25.30 -11.68
N ARG A 179 12.31 -25.37 -10.49
CA ARG A 179 11.63 -25.73 -9.25
C ARG A 179 10.57 -24.70 -8.88
N ASP A 180 10.82 -23.40 -9.09
CA ASP A 180 9.85 -22.36 -8.74
C ASP A 180 8.55 -22.51 -9.56
N VAL A 181 8.62 -22.87 -10.85
CA VAL A 181 7.43 -23.22 -11.66
C VAL A 181 6.73 -24.49 -11.15
N GLU A 182 7.49 -25.54 -10.79
CA GLU A 182 6.89 -26.77 -10.24
C GLU A 182 6.14 -26.50 -8.92
N VAL A 183 6.71 -25.65 -8.05
CA VAL A 183 6.06 -25.24 -6.80
C VAL A 183 4.81 -24.42 -7.10
N GLU A 184 4.84 -23.51 -8.08
CA GLU A 184 3.66 -22.76 -8.51
C GLU A 184 2.54 -23.69 -9.01
N LEU A 185 2.85 -24.66 -9.88
CA LEU A 185 1.89 -25.65 -10.36
C LEU A 185 1.27 -26.44 -9.20
N ALA A 186 2.08 -26.84 -8.21
CA ALA A 186 1.60 -27.51 -7.01
C ALA A 186 0.70 -26.61 -6.14
N ILE A 187 0.96 -25.30 -6.08
CA ILE A 187 0.07 -24.33 -5.44
C ILE A 187 -1.26 -24.27 -6.19
N LYS A 188 -1.25 -24.07 -7.51
CA LYS A 188 -2.47 -24.02 -8.35
C LYS A 188 -3.33 -25.26 -8.13
N GLU A 189 -2.72 -26.44 -8.16
CA GLU A 189 -3.43 -27.72 -7.94
C GLU A 189 -4.06 -27.81 -6.54
N ARG A 190 -3.40 -27.29 -5.49
CA ARG A 190 -3.98 -27.24 -4.14
C ARG A 190 -5.11 -26.21 -4.01
N LEU A 191 -5.00 -25.09 -4.72
CA LEU A 191 -5.94 -23.98 -4.61
C LEU A 191 -7.13 -24.10 -5.56
N LYS A 192 -7.12 -24.99 -6.55
CA LYS A 192 -8.17 -25.13 -7.59
C LYS A 192 -9.62 -25.20 -7.10
N ASN A 193 -9.83 -25.69 -5.87
CA ASN A 193 -11.15 -25.79 -5.25
C ASN A 193 -11.62 -24.48 -4.60
N PHE A 194 -10.80 -23.43 -4.62
CA PHE A 194 -11.03 -22.13 -4.02
C PHE A 194 -10.73 -21.05 -5.06
N SER A 195 -11.41 -21.08 -6.19
CA SER A 195 -11.17 -20.15 -7.29
C SER A 195 -11.40 -18.69 -6.87
N VAL A 196 -10.58 -17.81 -7.45
CA VAL A 196 -10.80 -16.37 -7.40
C VAL A 196 -11.90 -16.05 -8.43
N PRO A 197 -12.97 -15.32 -8.05
CA PRO A 197 -14.02 -14.92 -8.98
C PRO A 197 -13.48 -14.08 -10.15
N ASP A 198 -14.08 -14.21 -11.33
CA ASP A 198 -13.62 -13.50 -12.54
C ASP A 198 -13.60 -11.98 -12.37
N PHE A 199 -14.61 -11.40 -11.72
CA PHE A 199 -14.64 -9.96 -11.47
C PHE A 199 -13.46 -9.47 -10.61
N VAL A 200 -12.91 -10.31 -9.73
CA VAL A 200 -11.71 -9.97 -8.94
C VAL A 200 -10.45 -10.02 -9.81
N TRP A 201 -10.43 -10.86 -10.84
CA TRP A 201 -9.37 -10.81 -11.86
C TRP A 201 -9.47 -9.54 -12.71
N ASP A 202 -10.68 -9.12 -13.09
CA ASP A 202 -10.88 -7.87 -13.82
C ASP A 202 -10.36 -6.66 -13.00
N GLU A 203 -10.63 -6.64 -11.69
CA GLU A 203 -10.07 -5.63 -10.77
C GLU A 203 -8.54 -5.69 -10.68
N TYR A 204 -7.95 -6.90 -10.70
CA TYR A 204 -6.50 -7.07 -10.76
C TYR A 204 -5.93 -6.51 -12.07
N HIS A 205 -6.60 -6.73 -13.20
CA HIS A 205 -6.20 -6.19 -14.50
C HIS A 205 -6.28 -4.67 -14.51
N GLN A 206 -7.33 -4.09 -13.93
CA GLN A 206 -7.44 -2.65 -13.75
C GLN A 206 -6.28 -2.07 -12.92
N ASP A 207 -5.89 -2.72 -11.82
CA ASP A 207 -4.70 -2.35 -11.04
C ASP A 207 -3.41 -2.41 -11.89
N GLN A 208 -3.26 -3.44 -12.73
CA GLN A 208 -2.11 -3.53 -13.63
C GLN A 208 -2.11 -2.39 -14.66
N ILE A 209 -3.26 -2.03 -15.24
CA ILE A 209 -3.39 -0.91 -16.19
C ILE A 209 -3.03 0.43 -15.52
N ILE A 210 -3.47 0.66 -14.28
CA ILE A 210 -3.10 1.87 -13.52
C ILE A 210 -1.59 1.91 -13.27
N ASN A 211 -0.99 0.79 -12.88
CA ASN A 211 0.46 0.69 -12.66
C ASN A 211 1.27 0.87 -13.95
N ASP A 212 0.78 0.34 -15.07
CA ASP A 212 1.36 0.52 -16.42
C ASP A 212 1.31 1.99 -16.81
N ARG A 213 0.17 2.66 -16.59
CA ARG A 213 -0.03 4.09 -16.88
C ARG A 213 0.84 5.00 -16.02
N GLY A 214 1.06 4.67 -14.75
CA GLY A 214 1.89 5.42 -13.80
C GLY A 214 1.46 6.88 -13.63
N ILE A 215 2.25 7.66 -12.91
CA ILE A 215 2.03 9.10 -12.67
C ILE A 215 3.28 9.91 -13.06
N GLY A 216 3.11 11.11 -13.60
CA GLY A 216 4.24 11.97 -13.96
C GLY A 216 4.96 12.52 -12.74
N ILE A 217 6.29 12.65 -12.85
CA ILE A 217 7.16 13.26 -11.84
C ILE A 217 7.83 14.49 -12.46
N ASP A 218 7.79 15.63 -11.77
CA ASP A 218 8.61 16.78 -12.09
C ASP A 218 10.05 16.52 -11.63
N ILE A 219 10.85 15.96 -12.53
CA ILE A 219 12.23 15.54 -12.25
C ILE A 219 13.11 16.73 -11.83
N ASP A 220 12.90 17.91 -12.41
CA ASP A 220 13.74 19.07 -12.14
C ASP A 220 13.42 19.66 -10.77
N PHE A 221 12.14 19.74 -10.42
CA PHE A 221 11.72 20.08 -9.05
C PHE A 221 12.28 19.08 -8.02
N VAL A 222 12.19 17.78 -8.28
CA VAL A 222 12.71 16.73 -7.37
C VAL A 222 14.22 16.87 -7.17
N LYS A 223 14.99 17.14 -8.24
CA LYS A 223 16.43 17.40 -8.14
C LYS A 223 16.74 18.65 -7.32
N ALA A 224 16.00 19.74 -7.55
CA ALA A 224 16.15 20.97 -6.79
C ALA A 224 15.86 20.76 -5.29
N ALA A 225 14.78 20.02 -4.97
CA ALA A 225 14.43 19.65 -3.60
C ALA A 225 15.52 18.81 -2.90
N ILE A 226 16.10 17.82 -3.60
CA ILE A 226 17.21 17.00 -3.08
C ILE A 226 18.46 17.87 -2.84
N LYS A 227 18.75 18.81 -3.75
CA LYS A 227 19.88 19.74 -3.63
C LYS A 227 19.71 20.62 -2.38
N ILE A 228 18.58 21.30 -2.27
CA ILE A 228 18.25 22.20 -1.13
C ILE A 228 18.34 21.43 0.19
N ASP A 229 17.77 20.23 0.29
CA ASP A 229 17.86 19.43 1.52
C ASP A 229 19.29 19.09 1.88
N SER A 230 20.10 18.69 0.90
CA SER A 230 21.49 18.28 1.12
C SER A 230 22.32 19.46 1.63
N GLU A 231 22.15 20.63 1.03
CA GLU A 231 22.84 21.87 1.44
C GLU A 231 22.35 22.34 2.82
N SER A 232 21.03 22.36 3.05
CA SER A 232 20.42 22.71 4.34
C SER A 232 20.90 21.80 5.47
N LYS A 233 20.94 20.48 5.24
CA LYS A 233 21.44 19.52 6.24
C LYS A 233 22.93 19.67 6.50
N ALA A 234 23.73 19.98 5.49
CA ALA A 234 25.15 20.27 5.69
C ALA A 234 25.33 21.49 6.61
N LYS A 235 24.59 22.58 6.38
CA LYS A 235 24.60 23.79 7.21
C LYS A 235 24.14 23.50 8.65
N ILE A 236 23.01 22.81 8.83
CA ILE A 236 22.51 22.39 10.15
C ILE A 236 23.55 21.52 10.87
N GLN A 237 24.22 20.62 10.14
CA GLN A 237 25.24 19.73 10.70
C GLN A 237 26.48 20.50 11.18
N GLU A 238 26.89 21.54 10.47
CA GLU A 238 27.97 22.45 10.88
C GLU A 238 27.57 23.25 12.12
N GLU A 239 26.37 23.81 12.14
CA GLU A 239 25.85 24.57 13.30
C GLU A 239 25.72 23.68 14.54
N LEU A 240 25.19 22.46 14.39
CA LEU A 240 25.13 21.47 15.47
C LEU A 240 26.52 21.13 16.01
N LYS A 241 27.53 20.97 15.15
CA LYS A 241 28.90 20.73 15.59
C LYS A 241 29.48 21.95 16.33
N ALA A 242 29.20 23.16 15.86
CA ALA A 242 29.67 24.38 16.50
C ALA A 242 29.07 24.56 17.90
N LEU A 243 27.75 24.31 18.06
CA LEU A 243 27.04 24.44 19.33
C LEU A 243 27.38 23.33 20.32
N THR A 244 27.49 22.09 19.85
CA THR A 244 27.61 20.91 20.74
C THR A 244 29.03 20.40 20.90
N ARG A 245 29.93 20.71 19.97
CA ARG A 245 31.29 20.14 19.86
C ARG A 245 31.35 18.62 19.79
N LEU A 246 30.22 17.97 19.49
CA LEU A 246 30.15 16.52 19.31
C LEU A 246 30.82 16.11 18.00
N GLU A 247 31.50 14.96 18.01
CA GLU A 247 32.06 14.37 16.79
C GLU A 247 30.97 14.00 15.78
N ASN A 248 29.86 13.46 16.29
CA ASN A 248 28.69 13.11 15.50
C ASN A 248 27.39 13.54 16.21
N PRO A 249 26.91 14.77 15.98
CA PRO A 249 25.64 15.26 16.51
C PRO A 249 24.40 14.44 16.12
N ASN A 250 24.47 13.59 15.09
CA ASN A 250 23.36 12.70 14.72
C ASN A 250 23.26 11.48 15.63
N SER A 251 24.36 11.11 16.32
CA SER A 251 24.36 10.00 17.26
C SER A 251 23.43 10.29 18.44
N VAL A 252 22.38 9.48 18.59
CA VAL A 252 21.44 9.58 19.72
C VAL A 252 22.18 9.51 21.05
N LEU A 253 23.16 8.60 21.16
CA LEU A 253 23.94 8.41 22.38
C LEU A 253 24.79 9.64 22.71
N GLN A 254 25.48 10.22 21.73
CA GLN A 254 26.29 11.42 21.95
C GLN A 254 25.40 12.61 22.33
N MET A 255 24.26 12.77 21.64
CA MET A 255 23.32 13.85 21.92
C MET A 255 22.69 13.73 23.31
N ILE A 256 22.27 12.52 23.73
CA ILE A 256 21.75 12.30 25.10
C ILE A 256 22.83 12.60 26.15
N GLY A 257 24.09 12.22 25.88
CA GLY A 257 25.22 12.58 26.74
C GLY A 257 25.37 14.09 26.90
N TRP A 258 25.39 14.82 25.78
CA TRP A 258 25.49 16.28 25.78
C TRP A 258 24.31 16.95 26.50
N LEU A 259 23.07 16.50 26.24
CA LEU A 259 21.88 17.02 26.91
C LEU A 259 21.96 16.86 28.43
N ARG A 260 22.46 15.71 28.90
CA ARG A 260 22.63 15.44 30.34
C ARG A 260 23.63 16.40 30.98
N GLU A 261 24.72 16.71 30.30
CA GLU A 261 25.70 17.71 30.75
C GLU A 261 25.11 19.12 30.82
N HIS A 262 24.09 19.40 30.01
CA HIS A 262 23.37 20.68 29.95
C HIS A 262 22.04 20.65 30.73
N GLY A 263 21.89 19.73 31.69
CA GLY A 263 20.77 19.70 32.63
C GLY A 263 19.46 19.10 32.09
N VAL A 264 19.49 18.49 30.90
CA VAL A 264 18.32 17.83 30.28
C VAL A 264 18.49 16.32 30.27
N THR A 265 17.64 15.60 31.01
CA THR A 265 17.68 14.13 31.07
C THR A 265 16.60 13.52 30.19
N THR A 266 16.98 12.62 29.29
CA THR A 266 16.06 11.86 28.44
C THR A 266 16.71 10.54 27.96
N ASP A 267 15.88 9.54 27.70
CA ASP A 267 16.29 8.25 27.09
C ASP A 267 15.87 8.14 25.62
N SER A 268 15.10 9.12 25.11
CA SER A 268 14.65 9.17 23.72
C SER A 268 14.70 10.59 23.17
N LEU A 269 14.92 10.70 21.87
CA LEU A 269 14.89 11.96 21.11
C LEU A 269 13.79 11.95 20.04
N ASP A 270 12.74 11.16 20.25
CA ASP A 270 11.58 11.13 19.37
C ASP A 270 10.78 12.43 19.47
N LYS A 271 10.03 12.76 18.42
CA LYS A 271 9.29 14.04 18.27
C LYS A 271 8.47 14.42 19.51
N LYS A 272 7.77 13.45 20.13
CA LYS A 272 6.95 13.69 21.34
C LYS A 272 7.82 14.06 22.54
N VAL A 273 8.92 13.35 22.75
CA VAL A 273 9.84 13.59 23.87
C VAL A 273 10.51 14.94 23.70
N VAL A 274 11.06 15.23 22.52
CA VAL A 274 11.68 16.54 22.22
C VAL A 274 10.70 17.70 22.46
N LYS A 275 9.42 17.56 22.09
CA LYS A 275 8.40 18.59 22.35
C LYS A 275 8.22 18.89 23.83
N GLU A 276 8.29 17.88 24.69
CA GLU A 276 8.24 18.08 26.14
C GLU A 276 9.53 18.71 26.68
N LEU A 277 10.70 18.26 26.20
CA LEU A 277 11.99 18.83 26.59
C LEU A 277 12.10 20.32 26.25
N LEU A 278 11.55 20.75 25.10
CA LEU A 278 11.55 22.14 24.67
C LEU A 278 10.78 23.08 25.60
N LYS A 279 9.92 22.57 26.50
CA LYS A 279 9.21 23.40 27.49
C LYS A 279 10.10 23.83 28.66
N THR A 280 11.16 23.07 28.92
CA THR A 280 12.02 23.25 30.11
C THR A 280 13.49 23.48 29.76
N ALA A 281 13.88 23.28 28.51
CA ALA A 281 15.24 23.53 28.02
C ALA A 281 15.56 25.03 27.99
N ASP A 282 16.82 25.37 28.29
CA ASP A 282 17.36 26.71 28.05
C ASP A 282 17.43 27.00 26.53
N GLU A 283 17.68 28.25 26.19
CA GLU A 283 17.68 28.72 24.80
C GLU A 283 18.67 27.97 23.89
N THR A 284 19.88 27.69 24.39
CA THR A 284 20.93 27.00 23.60
C THR A 284 20.56 25.54 23.40
N THR A 285 20.12 24.86 24.46
CA THR A 285 19.67 23.47 24.39
C THR A 285 18.43 23.32 23.52
N ALA A 286 17.49 24.27 23.59
CA ALA A 286 16.32 24.29 22.75
C ALA A 286 16.68 24.46 21.26
N GLN A 287 17.66 25.31 20.94
CA GLN A 287 18.16 25.48 19.57
C GLN A 287 18.79 24.18 19.04
N VAL A 288 19.65 23.51 19.83
CA VAL A 288 20.26 22.21 19.45
C VAL A 288 19.18 21.14 19.21
N LEU A 289 18.17 21.07 20.08
CA LEU A 289 17.06 20.13 19.93
C LEU A 289 16.23 20.39 18.65
N LYS A 290 15.99 21.65 18.31
CA LYS A 290 15.28 22.05 17.07
C LYS A 290 16.09 21.71 15.82
N LEU A 291 17.36 22.11 15.77
CA LEU A 291 18.26 21.81 14.66
C LEU A 291 18.39 20.30 14.42
N ARG A 292 18.54 19.51 15.48
CA ARG A 292 18.58 18.05 15.37
C ARG A 292 17.26 17.49 14.84
N GLN A 293 16.12 18.02 15.28
CA GLN A 293 14.82 17.59 14.79
C GLN A 293 14.67 17.89 13.29
N GLN A 294 15.15 19.05 12.82
CA GLN A 294 15.18 19.40 11.40
C GLN A 294 16.11 18.45 10.61
N ALA A 295 17.33 18.20 11.08
CA ALA A 295 18.26 17.25 10.44
C ALA A 295 17.70 15.82 10.36
N ALA A 296 16.88 15.42 11.33
CA ALA A 296 16.25 14.10 11.38
C ALA A 296 15.00 13.94 10.49
N LYS A 297 14.47 15.03 9.91
CA LYS A 297 13.33 14.94 8.98
C LYS A 297 13.73 14.15 7.71
N SER A 298 12.91 13.16 7.37
CA SER A 298 13.18 12.20 6.30
C SER A 298 12.49 12.53 4.96
N SER A 299 12.12 13.80 4.73
CA SER A 299 11.42 14.28 3.52
C SER A 299 12.13 13.86 2.22
N VAL A 300 13.47 13.90 2.19
CA VAL A 300 14.26 13.47 1.02
C VAL A 300 14.19 11.99 0.69
N SER A 301 13.89 11.11 1.64
CA SER A 301 13.74 9.69 1.30
C SER A 301 12.66 9.45 0.24
N LYS A 302 11.63 10.30 0.21
CA LYS A 302 10.55 10.25 -0.79
C LYS A 302 10.97 10.81 -2.14
N TYR A 303 11.66 11.95 -2.16
CA TYR A 303 12.25 12.51 -3.39
C TYR A 303 13.27 11.55 -4.02
N GLN A 304 14.14 10.94 -3.21
CA GLN A 304 15.07 9.92 -3.69
C GLN A 304 14.34 8.66 -4.18
N ALA A 305 13.26 8.25 -3.53
CA ALA A 305 12.44 7.14 -4.00
C ALA A 305 11.83 7.44 -5.39
N MET A 306 11.37 8.66 -5.64
CA MET A 306 10.89 9.10 -6.95
C MET A 306 12.00 8.99 -8.01
N MET A 307 13.20 9.52 -7.71
CA MET A 307 14.35 9.41 -8.62
C MET A 307 14.78 7.96 -8.89
N ASN A 308 14.63 7.07 -7.91
CA ASN A 308 14.99 5.67 -8.08
C ASN A 308 14.00 4.91 -8.97
N CYS A 309 12.72 5.31 -9.02
CA CYS A 309 11.67 4.57 -9.71
C CYS A 309 11.07 5.26 -10.95
N VAL A 310 11.42 6.51 -11.23
CA VAL A 310 10.97 7.22 -12.44
C VAL A 310 11.54 6.55 -13.69
N CYS A 311 10.68 6.27 -14.67
CA CYS A 311 11.05 5.68 -15.96
C CYS A 311 11.58 6.76 -16.92
N LYS A 312 12.13 6.35 -18.08
CA LYS A 312 12.73 7.25 -19.09
C LYS A 312 11.73 8.30 -19.61
N ASP A 313 10.43 7.99 -19.58
CA ASP A 313 9.36 8.90 -19.97
C ASP A 313 8.90 9.88 -18.88
N GLY A 314 9.59 9.91 -17.74
CA GLY A 314 9.29 10.79 -16.62
C GLY A 314 8.14 10.31 -15.72
N ARG A 315 7.68 9.05 -15.86
CA ARG A 315 6.58 8.51 -15.05
C ARG A 315 7.07 7.50 -14.01
N ALA A 316 6.53 7.59 -12.81
CA ALA A 316 6.70 6.57 -11.78
C ALA A 316 5.62 5.49 -11.94
N ARG A 317 6.04 4.22 -11.97
CA ARG A 317 5.20 3.04 -12.26
C ARG A 317 5.29 1.98 -11.18
N GLY A 318 4.31 1.06 -11.13
CA GLY A 318 4.31 -0.03 -10.15
C GLY A 318 4.18 0.44 -8.70
N MET A 319 3.45 1.54 -8.48
CA MET A 319 3.31 2.17 -7.17
C MET A 319 2.24 1.51 -6.29
N PHE A 320 1.42 0.62 -6.84
CA PHE A 320 0.33 -0.03 -6.12
C PHE A 320 0.47 -1.54 -6.18
N GLN A 321 0.16 -2.20 -5.06
CA GLN A 321 0.04 -3.66 -5.01
C GLN A 321 -1.41 -4.04 -4.70
N PHE A 322 -2.05 -4.70 -5.67
CA PHE A 322 -3.32 -5.41 -5.49
C PHE A 322 -3.24 -6.42 -4.33
N PHE A 323 -4.25 -6.46 -3.48
CA PHE A 323 -4.29 -7.31 -2.28
C PHE A 323 -3.09 -7.12 -1.33
N GLY A 324 -2.50 -5.92 -1.29
CA GLY A 324 -1.42 -5.61 -0.34
C GLY A 324 -1.83 -5.73 1.13
N ALA A 325 -3.11 -5.54 1.43
CA ALA A 325 -3.74 -5.93 2.70
C ALA A 325 -4.54 -7.22 2.52
N ASN A 326 -3.91 -8.37 2.74
CA ASN A 326 -4.45 -9.71 2.44
C ASN A 326 -5.82 -10.05 3.07
N ARG A 327 -6.31 -9.26 4.05
CA ARG A 327 -7.57 -9.57 4.78
C ARG A 327 -8.75 -8.85 4.15
N THR A 328 -8.59 -7.56 3.87
CA THR A 328 -9.66 -6.71 3.33
C THR A 328 -9.63 -6.64 1.82
N GLY A 329 -8.49 -6.97 1.20
CA GLY A 329 -8.26 -6.82 -0.24
C GLY A 329 -7.87 -5.41 -0.65
N ARG A 330 -7.67 -4.48 0.30
CA ARG A 330 -7.21 -3.11 0.00
C ARG A 330 -5.81 -3.16 -0.63
N TRP A 331 -5.60 -2.24 -1.57
CA TRP A 331 -4.31 -1.98 -2.18
C TRP A 331 -3.32 -1.38 -1.18
N ALA A 332 -2.05 -1.72 -1.32
CA ALA A 332 -0.98 -1.09 -0.57
C ALA A 332 -0.04 -0.29 -1.49
N GLY A 333 0.42 0.87 -1.00
CA GLY A 333 1.46 1.64 -1.70
C GLY A 333 2.81 0.92 -1.73
N ARG A 334 3.53 1.07 -2.84
CA ARG A 334 4.91 0.62 -3.07
C ARG A 334 5.79 1.80 -3.50
N LEU A 335 7.10 1.62 -3.42
CA LEU A 335 8.11 2.62 -3.80
C LEU A 335 7.91 3.94 -3.03
N VAL A 336 7.39 4.98 -3.68
CA VAL A 336 7.12 6.29 -3.06
C VAL A 336 6.02 6.20 -1.99
N GLN A 337 5.05 5.29 -2.15
CA GLN A 337 3.89 5.10 -1.26
C GLN A 337 3.05 6.37 -1.08
N LEU A 338 2.26 6.74 -2.10
CA LEU A 338 1.41 7.96 -2.10
C LEU A 338 0.51 8.06 -0.85
N GLN A 339 0.03 6.92 -0.35
CA GLN A 339 -0.80 6.80 0.86
C GLN A 339 -0.14 7.35 2.14
N ASN A 340 1.20 7.38 2.19
CA ASN A 340 1.97 7.80 3.35
C ASN A 340 2.54 9.22 3.22
N LEU A 341 2.18 9.96 2.16
CA LEU A 341 2.70 11.30 1.96
C LEU A 341 2.00 12.31 2.90
N PRO A 342 2.76 13.25 3.49
CA PRO A 342 2.21 14.28 4.37
C PRO A 342 1.18 15.14 3.64
N GLN A 343 0.27 15.75 4.40
CA GLN A 343 -0.73 16.69 3.88
C GLN A 343 -0.10 18.07 3.63
N ASN A 344 -0.76 18.86 2.78
CA ASN A 344 -0.38 20.24 2.49
C ASN A 344 -1.05 21.17 3.51
N HIS A 345 -0.30 22.09 4.11
CA HIS A 345 -0.82 23.10 5.04
C HIS A 345 -0.30 24.52 4.74
N LEU A 346 0.52 24.68 3.69
CA LEU A 346 1.00 25.98 3.23
C LEU A 346 -0.10 26.73 2.48
N PRO A 347 -0.42 27.98 2.86
CA PRO A 347 -1.42 28.79 2.16
C PRO A 347 -0.93 29.24 0.78
N ASP A 348 0.38 29.40 0.61
CA ASP A 348 1.14 29.84 -0.57
C ASP A 348 1.92 28.68 -1.20
N LEU A 349 1.24 27.54 -1.37
CA LEU A 349 1.87 26.27 -1.79
C LEU A 349 2.52 26.36 -3.17
N GLU A 350 1.91 27.10 -4.11
CA GLU A 350 2.40 27.24 -5.48
C GLU A 350 3.66 28.12 -5.51
N GLU A 351 3.65 29.25 -4.82
CA GLU A 351 4.80 30.15 -4.70
C GLU A 351 5.98 29.46 -3.99
N ALA A 352 5.71 28.71 -2.92
CA ALA A 352 6.71 27.90 -2.25
C ALA A 352 7.29 26.83 -3.20
N ARG A 353 6.45 26.16 -3.99
CA ARG A 353 6.90 25.18 -4.98
C ARG A 353 7.82 25.82 -6.02
N GLU A 354 7.45 26.98 -6.56
CA GLU A 354 8.27 27.71 -7.54
C GLU A 354 9.63 28.10 -6.97
N LEU A 355 9.65 28.68 -5.76
CA LEU A 355 10.88 29.09 -5.10
C LEU A 355 11.81 27.90 -4.85
N PHE A 356 11.31 26.80 -4.30
CA PHE A 356 12.11 25.59 -4.10
C PHE A 356 12.55 24.95 -5.43
N GLY A 357 11.77 25.11 -6.49
CA GLY A 357 12.13 24.70 -7.84
C GLY A 357 13.36 25.43 -8.42
N THR A 358 13.70 26.61 -7.90
CA THR A 358 14.93 27.33 -8.31
C THR A 358 16.21 26.66 -7.82
N GLY A 359 16.13 25.86 -6.75
CA GLY A 359 17.30 25.24 -6.12
C GLY A 359 18.19 26.23 -5.36
N ASP A 360 17.68 27.40 -4.99
CA ASP A 360 18.37 28.44 -4.21
C ASP A 360 18.06 28.29 -2.71
N LEU A 361 19.03 27.75 -1.95
CA LEU A 361 18.86 27.56 -0.52
C LEU A 361 18.69 28.89 0.24
N GLU A 362 19.46 29.93 -0.10
CA GLU A 362 19.43 31.20 0.63
C GLU A 362 18.06 31.88 0.51
N ALA A 363 17.50 31.87 -0.70
CA ALA A 363 16.16 32.41 -0.93
C ALA A 363 15.07 31.62 -0.19
N THR A 364 15.17 30.28 -0.17
CA THR A 364 14.20 29.43 0.54
C THR A 364 14.26 29.60 2.06
N GLU A 365 15.45 29.68 2.65
CA GLU A 365 15.63 29.88 4.10
C GLU A 365 15.18 31.26 4.57
N PHE A 366 15.20 32.27 3.69
CA PHE A 366 14.73 33.61 4.01
C PHE A 366 13.21 33.66 4.24
N LEU A 367 12.44 32.83 3.52
CA LEU A 367 10.98 32.87 3.53
C LEU A 367 10.33 31.69 4.29
N TYR A 368 11.00 30.55 4.38
CA TYR A 368 10.39 29.30 4.85
C TYR A 368 11.26 28.50 5.83
N ASP A 369 10.62 27.66 6.66
CA ASP A 369 11.31 26.52 7.27
C ASP A 369 11.58 25.47 6.18
N THR A 370 12.80 25.48 5.65
CA THR A 370 13.23 24.62 4.53
C THR A 370 12.84 23.15 4.71
N GLN A 371 13.09 22.59 5.89
CA GLN A 371 12.86 21.15 6.12
C GLN A 371 11.38 20.81 6.27
N ASP A 372 10.59 21.71 6.85
CA ASP A 372 9.14 21.57 6.89
C ASP A 372 8.50 21.74 5.52
N THR A 373 8.84 22.81 4.81
CA THR A 373 8.30 23.12 3.49
C THR A 373 8.64 22.02 2.48
N LEU A 374 9.88 21.51 2.45
CA LEU A 374 10.22 20.35 1.63
C LEU A 374 9.35 19.14 1.90
N SER A 375 8.96 18.91 3.17
CA SER A 375 8.05 17.82 3.52
C SER A 375 6.64 18.06 2.97
N GLN A 376 6.14 19.30 3.06
CA GLN A 376 4.80 19.64 2.56
C GLN A 376 4.73 19.64 1.03
N LEU A 377 5.84 19.96 0.34
CA LEU A 377 5.90 20.00 -1.12
C LEU A 377 6.00 18.61 -1.80
N ILE A 378 6.14 17.50 -1.06
CA ILE A 378 6.39 16.18 -1.68
C ILE A 378 5.28 15.79 -2.68
N ARG A 379 4.02 16.13 -2.38
CA ARG A 379 2.90 15.83 -3.29
C ARG A 379 2.98 16.61 -4.60
N THR A 380 3.52 17.83 -4.58
CA THR A 380 3.57 18.72 -5.75
C THR A 380 4.59 18.29 -6.80
N ALA A 381 5.44 17.32 -6.46
CA ALA A 381 6.34 16.65 -7.39
C ALA A 381 5.60 15.76 -8.41
N PHE A 382 4.36 15.34 -8.10
CA PHE A 382 3.54 14.60 -9.05
C PHE A 382 2.80 15.59 -9.95
N VAL A 383 2.97 15.45 -11.26
CA VAL A 383 2.44 16.40 -12.25
C VAL A 383 1.76 15.65 -13.41
N PRO A 384 0.70 16.23 -14.00
CA PRO A 384 0.07 15.68 -15.19
C PRO A 384 0.99 15.91 -16.41
N SER A 385 0.77 15.16 -17.49
CA SER A 385 1.42 15.48 -18.78
C SER A 385 1.09 16.90 -19.26
N LYS A 386 1.98 17.47 -20.08
CA LYS A 386 1.82 18.83 -20.62
C LYS A 386 0.45 19.04 -21.27
N GLY A 387 -0.22 20.14 -20.90
CA GLY A 387 -1.55 20.49 -21.42
C GLY A 387 -2.71 19.73 -20.78
N LYS A 388 -2.47 19.00 -19.69
CA LYS A 388 -3.49 18.28 -18.91
C LYS A 388 -3.55 18.82 -17.47
N LYS A 389 -4.59 18.42 -16.75
CA LYS A 389 -4.78 18.65 -15.32
C LYS A 389 -5.01 17.34 -14.57
N PHE A 390 -4.92 17.38 -13.25
CA PHE A 390 -5.48 16.33 -12.41
C PHE A 390 -6.89 16.67 -11.96
N ILE A 391 -7.73 15.64 -11.92
CA ILE A 391 -8.96 15.62 -11.14
C ILE A 391 -8.75 14.61 -10.02
N VAL A 392 -8.87 15.07 -8.78
CA VAL A 392 -8.76 14.25 -7.57
C VAL A 392 -10.15 14.15 -6.96
N CYS A 393 -10.67 12.95 -6.81
CA CYS A 393 -12.03 12.73 -6.31
C CYS A 393 -12.04 11.63 -5.24
N ASP A 394 -12.65 11.92 -4.08
CA ASP A 394 -12.64 11.08 -2.88
C ASP A 394 -14.05 10.79 -2.37
N PHE A 395 -14.25 9.60 -1.81
CA PHE A 395 -15.49 9.28 -1.14
C PHE A 395 -15.60 9.97 0.22
N SER A 396 -16.71 10.66 0.45
CA SER A 396 -16.98 11.32 1.72
C SER A 396 -17.27 10.31 2.86
N ALA A 397 -16.26 9.96 3.65
CA ALA A 397 -16.37 9.09 4.84
C ALA A 397 -16.99 7.71 4.54
N ILE A 398 -16.49 7.03 3.50
CA ILE A 398 -17.07 5.79 2.99
C ILE A 398 -17.26 4.70 4.05
N GLU A 399 -16.27 4.48 4.92
CA GLU A 399 -16.36 3.43 5.93
C GLU A 399 -17.47 3.69 6.95
N ALA A 400 -17.65 4.95 7.35
CA ALA A 400 -18.75 5.34 8.24
C ALA A 400 -20.12 5.15 7.57
N ARG A 401 -20.22 5.42 6.25
CA ARG A 401 -21.44 5.17 5.47
C ARG A 401 -21.74 3.68 5.39
N VAL A 402 -20.75 2.87 5.03
CA VAL A 402 -20.88 1.41 4.93
C VAL A 402 -21.26 0.80 6.27
N LEU A 403 -20.57 1.19 7.36
CA LEU A 403 -20.89 0.72 8.71
C LEU A 403 -22.34 1.05 9.10
N SER A 404 -22.75 2.30 8.86
CA SER A 404 -24.12 2.75 9.19
C SER A 404 -25.18 2.05 8.35
N HIS A 405 -24.89 1.83 7.06
CA HIS A 405 -25.78 1.15 6.13
C HIS A 405 -25.99 -0.31 6.53
N LEU A 406 -24.91 -1.06 6.74
CA LEU A 406 -24.97 -2.46 7.15
C LEU A 406 -25.69 -2.62 8.50
N ALA A 407 -25.39 -1.75 9.47
CA ALA A 407 -26.04 -1.80 10.78
C ALA A 407 -27.49 -1.30 10.77
N GLY A 408 -27.95 -0.60 9.72
CA GLY A 408 -29.26 0.04 9.70
C GLY A 408 -29.37 1.25 10.63
N GLU A 409 -28.27 1.96 10.89
CA GLU A 409 -28.22 3.10 11.82
C GLU A 409 -28.81 4.39 11.21
N ARG A 410 -30.14 4.53 11.33
CA ARG A 410 -30.95 5.49 10.57
C ARG A 410 -30.56 6.96 10.75
N TRP A 411 -30.15 7.37 11.95
CA TRP A 411 -29.83 8.79 12.18
C TRP A 411 -28.59 9.22 11.40
N ARG A 412 -27.60 8.32 11.27
CA ARG A 412 -26.40 8.54 10.46
C ARG A 412 -26.71 8.58 8.99
N SER A 413 -27.56 7.66 8.51
CA SER A 413 -28.04 7.68 7.12
C SER A 413 -28.69 9.01 6.77
N LYS A 414 -29.50 9.59 7.68
CA LYS A 414 -30.09 10.93 7.48
C LYS A 414 -29.05 12.05 7.42
N VAL A 415 -27.99 11.99 8.23
CA VAL A 415 -26.87 12.97 8.17
C VAL A 415 -26.20 12.92 6.80
N PHE A 416 -25.97 11.71 6.30
CA PHE A 416 -25.38 11.47 4.99
C PHE A 416 -26.29 11.93 3.83
N GLU A 417 -27.60 11.70 3.91
CA GLU A 417 -28.60 12.20 2.95
C GLU A 417 -28.66 13.72 2.89
N GLN A 418 -28.49 14.39 4.04
CA GLN A 418 -28.45 15.85 4.13
C GLN A 418 -27.11 16.46 3.72
N GLY A 419 -26.14 15.64 3.30
CA GLY A 419 -24.80 16.10 2.92
C GLY A 419 -24.00 16.72 4.07
N LYS A 420 -24.36 16.42 5.33
CA LYS A 420 -23.71 16.95 6.53
C LYS A 420 -22.48 16.12 6.91
N ASP A 421 -21.52 16.77 7.57
CA ASP A 421 -20.30 16.12 8.06
C ASP A 421 -20.61 15.27 9.30
N ILE A 422 -20.46 13.94 9.17
CA ILE A 422 -20.75 13.00 10.24
C ILE A 422 -19.88 13.23 11.48
N TYR A 423 -18.64 13.69 11.31
CA TYR A 423 -17.74 13.94 12.44
C TYR A 423 -18.16 15.19 13.22
N CYS A 424 -18.64 16.22 12.53
CA CYS A 424 -19.26 17.39 13.15
C CYS A 424 -20.52 17.01 13.91
N ILE A 425 -21.40 16.20 13.32
CA ILE A 425 -22.64 15.77 13.99
C ILE A 425 -22.34 14.89 15.20
N SER A 426 -21.44 13.91 15.07
CA SER A 426 -20.98 13.09 16.20
C SER A 426 -20.38 13.94 17.31
N ALA A 427 -19.50 14.89 16.98
CA ALA A 427 -18.94 15.82 17.97
C ALA A 427 -20.05 16.66 18.63
N SER A 428 -21.03 17.13 17.86
CA SER A 428 -22.11 17.96 18.40
C SER A 428 -22.96 17.19 19.42
N GLN A 429 -23.28 15.93 19.12
CA GLN A 429 -24.02 15.06 20.03
C GLN A 429 -23.19 14.71 21.28
N MET A 430 -21.89 14.42 21.10
CA MET A 430 -21.00 14.05 22.20
C MET A 430 -20.75 15.19 23.18
N PHE A 431 -20.59 16.42 22.68
CA PHE A 431 -20.24 17.59 23.50
C PHE A 431 -21.45 18.48 23.84
N GLY A 432 -22.63 18.21 23.27
CA GLY A 432 -23.85 18.99 23.51
C GLY A 432 -23.79 20.42 22.97
N VAL A 433 -22.92 20.70 21.99
CA VAL A 433 -22.72 22.02 21.38
C VAL A 433 -22.75 21.92 19.85
N PRO A 434 -23.19 22.93 19.09
CA PRO A 434 -23.11 22.90 17.63
C PRO A 434 -21.65 22.87 17.17
N VAL A 435 -21.33 22.01 16.19
CA VAL A 435 -20.00 21.90 15.57
C VAL A 435 -20.12 22.02 14.06
N GLU A 436 -19.33 22.91 13.46
CA GLU A 436 -19.29 23.14 12.01
C GLU A 436 -17.86 23.00 11.49
N LYS A 437 -17.68 22.45 10.27
CA LYS A 437 -16.35 22.15 9.70
C LYS A 437 -15.46 23.40 9.60
N TYR A 438 -16.04 24.53 9.19
CA TYR A 438 -15.38 25.82 9.04
C TYR A 438 -16.14 26.90 9.81
N GLY A 439 -16.40 26.66 11.09
CA GLY A 439 -17.24 27.55 11.88
C GLY A 439 -17.17 27.27 13.39
N GLN A 440 -18.33 27.35 14.03
CA GLN A 440 -18.45 27.19 15.47
C GLN A 440 -17.88 25.84 15.96
N ASN A 441 -17.01 25.89 16.97
CA ASN A 441 -16.39 24.72 17.62
C ASN A 441 -15.70 23.73 16.65
N SER A 442 -15.17 24.23 15.52
CA SER A 442 -14.52 23.41 14.47
C SER A 442 -13.39 22.51 15.01
N GLU A 443 -12.70 22.92 16.07
CA GLU A 443 -11.67 22.14 16.75
C GLU A 443 -12.19 20.82 17.37
N LEU A 444 -13.48 20.75 17.68
CA LEU A 444 -14.11 19.54 18.23
C LEU A 444 -14.38 18.48 17.14
N ARG A 445 -14.41 18.86 15.86
CA ARG A 445 -14.63 17.93 14.74
C ARG A 445 -13.62 16.78 14.76
N GLN A 446 -12.35 17.08 15.02
CA GLN A 446 -11.30 16.06 15.04
C GLN A 446 -11.50 15.07 16.21
N LYS A 447 -12.06 15.51 17.34
CA LYS A 447 -12.43 14.62 18.46
C LYS A 447 -13.59 13.71 18.08
N GLY A 448 -14.60 14.23 17.37
CA GLY A 448 -15.68 13.44 16.79
C GLY A 448 -15.17 12.39 15.80
N LYS A 449 -14.20 12.74 14.96
CA LYS A 449 -13.54 11.82 14.02
C LYS A 449 -12.83 10.67 14.73
N ILE A 450 -12.06 10.95 15.77
CA ILE A 450 -11.36 9.89 16.54
C ILE A 450 -12.37 8.98 17.24
N ALA A 451 -13.42 9.56 17.83
CA ALA A 451 -14.46 8.75 18.45
C ALA A 451 -15.14 7.83 17.44
N GLU A 452 -15.42 8.33 16.24
CA GLU A 452 -16.00 7.53 15.15
C GLU A 452 -15.09 6.37 14.74
N LEU A 453 -13.82 6.65 14.47
CA LEU A 453 -12.84 5.66 14.02
C LEU A 453 -12.49 4.64 15.11
N ALA A 454 -12.41 5.06 16.37
CA ALA A 454 -12.10 4.17 17.48
C ALA A 454 -13.32 3.34 17.89
N CYS A 455 -14.46 4.00 18.12
CA CYS A 455 -15.64 3.35 18.71
C CYS A 455 -16.41 2.51 17.68
N GLY A 456 -16.37 2.87 16.39
CA GLY A 456 -17.07 2.16 15.30
C GLY A 456 -16.75 0.67 15.18
N TYR A 457 -15.60 0.25 15.72
CA TYR A 457 -15.11 -1.13 15.68
C TYR A 457 -14.77 -1.69 17.07
N GLY A 458 -15.55 -1.30 18.09
CA GLY A 458 -15.43 -1.85 19.44
C GLY A 458 -14.27 -1.31 20.27
N GLY A 459 -13.55 -0.29 19.77
CA GLY A 459 -12.53 0.41 20.53
C GLY A 459 -13.08 0.96 21.85
N SER A 460 -12.20 1.01 22.84
CA SER A 460 -12.48 1.53 24.18
C SER A 460 -11.45 2.62 24.52
N VAL A 461 -11.35 2.99 25.79
CA VAL A 461 -10.41 4.01 26.31
C VAL A 461 -8.99 3.85 25.76
N GLY A 462 -8.47 2.62 25.70
CA GLY A 462 -7.14 2.34 25.16
C GLY A 462 -6.98 2.72 23.69
N ALA A 463 -7.99 2.49 22.85
CA ALA A 463 -7.97 2.86 21.44
C ALA A 463 -7.98 4.38 21.25
N LEU A 464 -8.82 5.09 22.03
CA LEU A 464 -8.84 6.56 22.02
C LEU A 464 -7.49 7.16 22.43
N LYS A 465 -6.84 6.60 23.46
CA LYS A 465 -5.49 7.01 23.87
C LYS A 465 -4.47 6.81 22.75
N ALA A 466 -4.49 5.64 22.10
CA ALA A 466 -3.57 5.33 21.00
C ALA A 466 -3.77 6.27 19.80
N MET A 467 -5.01 6.73 19.56
CA MET A 467 -5.33 7.72 18.52
C MET A 467 -5.04 9.17 18.93
N GLY A 468 -4.44 9.42 20.10
CA GLY A 468 -3.99 10.75 20.51
C GLY A 468 -5.06 11.61 21.18
N ALA A 469 -6.13 11.02 21.72
CA ALA A 469 -7.18 11.77 22.40
C ALA A 469 -6.65 12.69 23.52
N LEU A 470 -5.65 12.24 24.28
CA LEU A 470 -5.01 13.03 25.33
C LEU A 470 -4.21 14.21 24.78
N ASP A 471 -3.50 14.01 23.66
CA ASP A 471 -2.72 15.05 22.97
C ASP A 471 -3.62 16.18 22.43
N MET A 472 -4.92 15.90 22.29
CA MET A 472 -5.96 16.82 21.85
C MET A 472 -6.74 17.49 23.00
N GLY A 473 -6.25 17.36 24.23
CA GLY A 473 -6.81 18.00 25.41
C GLY A 473 -8.02 17.30 26.03
N LEU A 474 -8.34 16.06 25.64
CA LEU A 474 -9.30 15.25 26.39
C LEU A 474 -8.64 14.69 27.66
N LYS A 475 -9.33 14.73 28.79
CA LYS A 475 -8.85 14.17 30.06
C LYS A 475 -9.15 12.69 30.12
N ASP A 476 -8.29 11.93 30.81
CA ASP A 476 -8.44 10.47 30.95
C ASP A 476 -9.83 10.05 31.45
N LYS A 477 -10.35 10.78 32.45
CA LYS A 477 -11.68 10.58 33.05
C LYS A 477 -12.84 10.83 32.07
N GLU A 478 -12.62 11.58 31.00
CA GLU A 478 -13.65 11.90 29.99
C GLU A 478 -13.76 10.79 28.93
N LEU A 479 -12.71 9.98 28.74
CA LEU A 479 -12.64 8.98 27.67
C LEU A 479 -13.69 7.88 27.81
N ARG A 480 -13.93 7.35 29.02
CA ARG A 480 -14.91 6.29 29.22
C ARG A 480 -16.36 6.78 28.99
N PRO A 481 -16.79 7.92 29.58
CA PRO A 481 -18.08 8.53 29.23
C PRO A 481 -18.28 8.76 27.74
N LEU A 482 -17.22 9.18 27.00
CA LEU A 482 -17.30 9.36 25.54
C LEU A 482 -17.59 8.05 24.80
N VAL A 483 -16.91 6.96 25.17
CA VAL A 483 -17.16 5.63 24.59
C VAL A 483 -18.59 5.17 24.90
N ASP A 484 -19.03 5.32 26.13
CA ASP A 484 -20.35 4.86 26.56
C ASP A 484 -21.47 5.66 25.88
N SER A 485 -21.31 6.99 25.77
CA SER A 485 -22.23 7.88 25.05
C SER A 485 -22.29 7.53 23.56
N TRP A 486 -21.15 7.30 22.89
CA TRP A 486 -21.13 6.90 21.49
C TRP A 486 -21.88 5.58 21.29
N ARG A 487 -21.68 4.58 22.15
CA ARG A 487 -22.38 3.29 22.05
C ARG A 487 -23.88 3.42 22.28
N GLN A 488 -24.29 4.25 23.23
CA GLN A 488 -25.72 4.54 23.49
C GLN A 488 -26.38 5.24 22.30
N ALA A 489 -25.66 6.13 21.62
CA ALA A 489 -26.15 6.81 20.40
C ALA A 489 -26.16 5.89 19.17
N ASN A 490 -25.45 4.76 19.20
CA ASN A 490 -25.25 3.85 18.06
C ASN A 490 -25.60 2.39 18.38
N PRO A 491 -26.81 2.11 18.90
CA PRO A 491 -27.16 0.78 19.38
C PRO A 491 -27.18 -0.26 18.27
N ASN A 492 -27.53 0.12 17.03
CA ASN A 492 -27.63 -0.84 15.93
C ASN A 492 -26.24 -1.27 15.45
N ILE A 493 -25.25 -0.35 15.49
CA ILE A 493 -23.86 -0.70 15.21
C ILE A 493 -23.31 -1.67 16.27
N VAL A 494 -23.61 -1.43 17.54
CA VAL A 494 -23.18 -2.34 18.63
C VAL A 494 -23.84 -3.72 18.46
N LEU A 495 -25.14 -3.76 18.11
CA LEU A 495 -25.85 -5.00 17.83
C LEU A 495 -25.21 -5.75 16.65
N PHE A 496 -24.90 -5.05 15.56
CA PHE A 496 -24.24 -5.62 14.38
C PHE A 496 -22.93 -6.33 14.71
N TRP A 497 -22.09 -5.75 15.58
CA TRP A 497 -20.85 -6.41 16.04
C TRP A 497 -21.12 -7.79 16.65
N TRP A 498 -22.11 -7.88 17.54
CA TRP A 498 -22.40 -9.11 18.26
C TRP A 498 -23.23 -10.09 17.44
N ASP A 499 -24.00 -9.62 16.48
CA ASP A 499 -24.69 -10.46 15.51
C ASP A 499 -23.69 -11.17 14.60
N VAL A 500 -22.66 -10.46 14.13
CA VAL A 500 -21.52 -11.05 13.39
C VAL A 500 -20.75 -12.02 14.28
N ASP A 501 -20.46 -11.68 15.53
CA ASP A 501 -19.79 -12.58 16.48
C ASP A 501 -20.55 -13.91 16.64
N ARG A 502 -21.87 -13.84 16.87
CA ARG A 502 -22.73 -15.02 16.99
C ARG A 502 -22.78 -15.82 15.70
N ALA A 503 -22.94 -15.17 14.54
CA ALA A 503 -23.00 -15.85 13.25
C ALA A 503 -21.70 -16.63 12.96
N VAL A 504 -20.54 -16.00 13.17
CA VAL A 504 -19.22 -16.64 12.98
C VAL A 504 -19.03 -17.79 13.97
N LYS A 505 -19.32 -17.60 15.26
CA LYS A 505 -19.18 -18.67 16.27
C LYS A 505 -20.07 -19.86 15.95
N THR A 506 -21.31 -19.63 15.54
CA THR A 506 -22.25 -20.69 15.15
C THR A 506 -21.74 -21.44 13.91
N ALA A 507 -21.28 -20.72 12.88
CA ALA A 507 -20.71 -21.35 11.68
C ALA A 507 -19.49 -22.24 12.00
N ILE A 508 -18.63 -21.79 12.92
CA ILE A 508 -17.45 -22.57 13.36
C ILE A 508 -17.84 -23.78 14.21
N LYS A 509 -18.74 -23.61 15.19
CA LYS A 509 -19.11 -24.68 16.14
C LYS A 509 -19.98 -25.75 15.51
N GLN A 510 -20.94 -25.34 14.68
CA GLN A 510 -21.97 -26.22 14.14
C GLN A 510 -21.68 -26.66 12.70
N HIS A 511 -20.68 -26.07 12.04
CA HIS A 511 -20.35 -26.35 10.64
C HIS A 511 -21.54 -26.17 9.69
N ILE A 512 -22.38 -25.18 9.97
CA ILE A 512 -23.50 -24.76 9.11
C ILE A 512 -23.22 -23.38 8.51
N GLN A 513 -23.86 -23.07 7.40
CA GLN A 513 -23.91 -21.71 6.88
C GLN A 513 -24.78 -20.84 7.81
N THR A 514 -24.30 -19.64 8.12
CA THR A 514 -25.07 -18.63 8.85
C THR A 514 -25.08 -17.32 8.07
N GLU A 515 -26.04 -16.45 8.38
CA GLU A 515 -26.18 -15.16 7.70
C GLU A 515 -26.64 -14.10 8.70
N THR A 516 -26.14 -12.87 8.54
CA THR A 516 -26.68 -11.70 9.21
C THR A 516 -26.37 -10.45 8.38
N HIS A 517 -27.31 -9.50 8.32
CA HIS A 517 -27.15 -8.22 7.59
C HIS A 517 -26.71 -8.39 6.12
N GLY A 518 -27.20 -9.43 5.43
CA GLY A 518 -26.83 -9.74 4.05
C GLY A 518 -25.40 -10.25 3.86
N ILE A 519 -24.75 -10.70 4.93
CA ILE A 519 -23.39 -11.24 4.93
C ILE A 519 -23.46 -12.71 5.35
N GLN A 520 -22.86 -13.58 4.55
CA GLN A 520 -22.89 -15.02 4.78
C GLN A 520 -21.57 -15.53 5.34
N PHE A 521 -21.65 -16.48 6.27
CA PHE A 521 -20.51 -17.09 6.93
C PHE A 521 -20.58 -18.60 6.74
N GLU A 522 -19.51 -19.20 6.25
CA GLU A 522 -19.43 -20.65 6.02
C GLU A 522 -18.06 -21.18 6.40
N VAL A 523 -18.00 -22.39 6.95
CA VAL A 523 -16.73 -23.10 7.18
C VAL A 523 -16.66 -24.28 6.24
N ASN A 524 -15.77 -24.21 5.24
CA ASN A 524 -15.59 -25.25 4.24
C ASN A 524 -14.10 -25.63 4.15
N LYS A 525 -13.79 -26.93 4.16
CA LYS A 525 -12.42 -27.47 4.00
C LYS A 525 -11.38 -26.79 4.91
N GLY A 526 -11.79 -26.43 6.13
CA GLY A 526 -10.93 -25.78 7.11
C GLY A 526 -10.68 -24.29 6.87
N MET A 527 -11.50 -23.62 6.06
CA MET A 527 -11.50 -22.18 5.85
C MET A 527 -12.83 -21.60 6.33
N LEU A 528 -12.82 -20.54 7.13
CA LEU A 528 -13.99 -19.68 7.30
C LEU A 528 -13.99 -18.68 6.15
N SER A 529 -15.08 -18.67 5.39
CA SER A 529 -15.35 -17.67 4.36
C SER A 529 -16.45 -16.73 4.82
N ILE A 530 -16.23 -15.44 4.63
CA ILE A 530 -17.23 -14.38 4.83
C ILE A 530 -17.56 -13.82 3.45
N THR A 531 -18.73 -14.13 2.92
CA THR A 531 -19.20 -13.65 1.61
C THR A 531 -19.87 -12.30 1.80
N LEU A 532 -19.30 -11.28 1.14
CA LEU A 532 -19.80 -9.91 1.12
C LEU A 532 -20.97 -9.76 0.13
N PRO A 533 -21.75 -8.67 0.21
CA PRO A 533 -22.79 -8.37 -0.77
C PRO A 533 -22.31 -8.36 -2.23
N SER A 534 -21.07 -7.95 -2.48
CA SER A 534 -20.40 -7.99 -3.79
C SER A 534 -20.16 -9.41 -4.34
N GLY A 535 -20.39 -10.45 -3.53
CA GLY A 535 -20.02 -11.84 -3.81
C GLY A 535 -18.55 -12.17 -3.49
N ARG A 536 -17.72 -11.15 -3.19
CA ARG A 536 -16.32 -11.37 -2.79
C ARG A 536 -16.24 -12.03 -1.42
N LYS A 537 -15.25 -12.91 -1.21
CA LYS A 537 -15.05 -13.61 0.06
C LYS A 537 -13.83 -13.09 0.82
N LEU A 538 -13.96 -12.90 2.13
CA LEU A 538 -12.81 -12.87 3.05
C LEU A 538 -12.53 -14.28 3.56
N ALA A 539 -11.26 -14.64 3.69
CA ALA A 539 -10.84 -15.99 4.04
C ALA A 539 -10.02 -16.01 5.35
N TYR A 540 -10.38 -16.93 6.25
CA TYR A 540 -9.72 -17.14 7.53
C TYR A 540 -9.33 -18.62 7.69
N VAL A 541 -8.02 -18.89 7.71
CA VAL A 541 -7.48 -20.25 7.66
C VAL A 541 -7.62 -20.97 9.01
N LYS A 542 -8.15 -22.19 9.01
CA LYS A 542 -8.32 -23.07 10.19
C LYS A 542 -8.94 -22.36 11.40
N PRO A 543 -10.16 -21.81 11.23
CA PRO A 543 -10.88 -21.12 12.29
C PRO A 543 -11.22 -22.11 13.42
N LYS A 544 -11.13 -21.67 14.67
CA LYS A 544 -11.54 -22.43 15.86
C LYS A 544 -12.03 -21.49 16.96
N ILE A 545 -12.83 -22.02 17.86
CA ILE A 545 -13.13 -21.33 19.12
C ILE A 545 -11.90 -21.42 20.02
N GLY A 546 -11.54 -20.29 20.62
CA GLY A 546 -10.48 -20.17 21.62
C GLY A 546 -10.99 -19.41 22.84
N GLU A 547 -10.05 -19.01 23.69
CA GLU A 547 -10.30 -18.21 24.88
C GLU A 547 -9.56 -16.88 24.73
N ASN A 548 -10.23 -15.76 25.06
CA ASN A 548 -9.60 -14.44 25.06
C ASN A 548 -8.82 -14.22 26.37
N GLN A 549 -8.06 -13.11 26.42
CA GLN A 549 -7.30 -12.69 27.60
C GLN A 549 -8.14 -12.48 28.89
N PHE A 550 -9.47 -12.45 28.78
CA PHE A 550 -10.41 -12.24 29.89
C PHE A 550 -11.20 -13.51 30.25
N GLY A 551 -10.83 -14.67 29.71
CA GLY A 551 -11.48 -15.95 29.98
C GLY A 551 -12.81 -16.19 29.24
N GLY A 552 -13.16 -15.34 28.28
CA GLY A 552 -14.36 -15.49 27.45
C GLY A 552 -14.06 -16.17 26.11
N GLU A 553 -15.09 -16.73 25.47
CA GLU A 553 -14.94 -17.34 24.14
C GLU A 553 -14.51 -16.33 23.07
N SER A 554 -13.46 -16.68 22.33
CA SER A 554 -12.92 -15.93 21.19
C SER A 554 -12.88 -16.77 19.92
N ILE A 555 -12.62 -16.13 18.78
CA ILE A 555 -12.38 -16.82 17.52
C ILE A 555 -10.90 -16.72 17.20
N THR A 556 -10.26 -17.86 16.90
CA THR A 556 -8.86 -17.91 16.49
C THR A 556 -8.70 -18.53 15.11
N TYR A 557 -7.70 -18.08 14.35
CA TYR A 557 -7.41 -18.57 13.00
C TYR A 557 -5.91 -18.45 12.71
N GLU A 558 -5.41 -19.14 11.70
CA GLU A 558 -4.02 -19.05 11.24
C GLU A 558 -3.87 -17.91 10.21
N GLY A 559 -2.85 -17.08 10.36
CA GLY A 559 -2.60 -15.96 9.47
C GLY A 559 -1.25 -15.30 9.66
N THR A 560 -0.95 -14.31 8.82
CA THR A 560 0.27 -13.51 8.95
C THR A 560 0.05 -12.41 9.99
N GLY A 561 0.77 -12.49 11.10
CA GLY A 561 0.74 -11.50 12.18
C GLY A 561 1.55 -10.23 11.89
N THR A 562 1.58 -9.32 12.86
CA THR A 562 2.31 -8.02 12.76
C THR A 562 3.81 -8.21 12.59
N ALA A 563 4.37 -9.28 13.17
CA ALA A 563 5.77 -9.68 12.99
C ALA A 563 6.06 -10.33 11.61
N LYS A 564 5.08 -10.31 10.68
CA LYS A 564 5.13 -10.96 9.36
C LYS A 564 5.40 -12.48 9.40
N ARG A 565 5.11 -13.12 10.53
CA ARG A 565 5.21 -14.58 10.70
C ARG A 565 3.83 -15.22 10.63
N TRP A 566 3.79 -16.47 10.19
CA TRP A 566 2.57 -17.27 10.24
C TRP A 566 2.31 -17.73 11.68
N GLU A 567 1.19 -17.28 12.25
CA GLU A 567 0.84 -17.55 13.65
C GLU A 567 -0.68 -17.69 13.81
N ARG A 568 -1.11 -18.10 15.02
CA ARG A 568 -2.53 -18.16 15.37
C ARG A 568 -2.96 -16.81 15.93
N LEU A 569 -3.88 -16.17 15.25
CA LEU A 569 -4.40 -14.83 15.55
C LEU A 569 -5.78 -14.92 16.20
N GLU A 570 -6.08 -13.95 17.06
CA GLU A 570 -7.40 -13.78 17.68
C GLU A 570 -8.25 -12.73 16.93
N SER A 571 -9.55 -12.99 16.86
CA SER A 571 -10.59 -12.07 16.39
C SER A 571 -11.89 -12.24 17.18
N TYR A 572 -12.77 -11.26 17.03
CA TYR A 572 -14.05 -11.12 17.71
C TYR A 572 -14.96 -10.21 16.88
N GLY A 573 -16.27 -10.20 17.16
CA GLY A 573 -17.29 -9.48 16.40
C GLY A 573 -16.88 -8.12 15.81
N PRO A 574 -16.56 -7.11 16.64
CA PRO A 574 -16.10 -5.80 16.18
C PRO A 574 -14.93 -5.81 15.19
N LYS A 575 -13.94 -6.70 15.38
CA LYS A 575 -12.79 -6.84 14.46
C LYS A 575 -13.18 -7.52 13.14
N PHE A 576 -14.16 -8.43 13.15
CA PHE A 576 -14.74 -8.94 11.91
C PHE A 576 -15.52 -7.84 11.18
N VAL A 577 -16.31 -7.05 11.90
CA VAL A 577 -17.03 -5.90 11.33
C VAL A 577 -16.08 -4.89 10.71
N GLU A 578 -14.96 -4.57 11.37
CA GLU A 578 -13.91 -3.71 10.77
C GLU A 578 -13.43 -4.25 9.43
N ASN A 579 -13.05 -5.53 9.37
CA ASN A 579 -12.60 -6.16 8.13
C ASN A 579 -13.69 -6.15 7.04
N ILE A 580 -14.94 -6.43 7.41
CA ILE A 580 -16.10 -6.42 6.49
C ILE A 580 -16.31 -5.02 5.92
N VAL A 581 -16.33 -3.98 6.77
CA VAL A 581 -16.58 -2.60 6.35
C VAL A 581 -15.45 -2.08 5.46
N GLN A 582 -14.19 -2.34 5.84
CA GLN A 582 -13.03 -1.97 5.01
C GLN A 582 -13.03 -2.72 3.67
N ALA A 583 -13.43 -3.99 3.67
CA ALA A 583 -13.52 -4.80 2.46
C ALA A 583 -14.64 -4.33 1.52
N ILE A 584 -15.82 -4.02 2.05
CA ILE A 584 -16.92 -3.47 1.24
C ILE A 584 -16.56 -2.08 0.71
N SER A 585 -15.93 -1.23 1.52
CA SER A 585 -15.48 0.11 1.06
C SER A 585 -14.48 -0.01 -0.09
N ARG A 586 -13.56 -0.99 -0.01
CA ARG A 586 -12.66 -1.36 -1.11
C ARG A 586 -13.44 -1.80 -2.35
N ASP A 587 -14.49 -2.60 -2.20
CA ASP A 587 -15.29 -3.09 -3.34
C ASP A 587 -16.09 -1.98 -4.01
N ILE A 588 -16.55 -1.00 -3.24
CA ILE A 588 -17.16 0.22 -3.77
C ILE A 588 -16.14 1.02 -4.57
N LEU A 589 -14.90 1.17 -4.07
CA LEU A 589 -13.84 1.83 -4.82
C LEU A 589 -13.50 1.07 -6.11
N ALA A 590 -13.41 -0.26 -6.05
CA ALA A 590 -13.16 -1.10 -7.23
C ALA A 590 -14.25 -0.92 -8.29
N PHE A 591 -15.52 -0.93 -7.85
CA PHE A 591 -16.66 -0.66 -8.71
C PHE A 591 -16.60 0.75 -9.31
N ALA A 592 -16.31 1.78 -8.52
CA ALA A 592 -16.18 3.16 -8.99
C ALA A 592 -15.05 3.32 -10.02
N MET A 593 -13.88 2.68 -9.78
CA MET A 593 -12.80 2.67 -10.77
C MET A 593 -13.23 2.01 -12.07
N LYS A 594 -14.02 0.93 -12.03
CA LYS A 594 -14.59 0.30 -13.23
C LYS A 594 -15.54 1.24 -13.98
N GLN A 595 -16.38 1.98 -13.28
CA GLN A 595 -17.24 3.01 -13.89
C GLN A 595 -16.42 4.12 -14.57
N LEU A 596 -15.21 4.36 -14.08
CA LEU A 596 -14.27 5.36 -14.59
C LEU A 596 -13.25 4.78 -15.59
N GLN A 597 -13.48 3.60 -16.17
CA GLN A 597 -12.50 2.92 -17.06
C GLN A 597 -12.12 3.74 -18.31
N GLU A 598 -13.01 4.60 -18.79
CA GLU A 598 -12.75 5.51 -19.93
C GLU A 598 -11.86 6.70 -19.53
N PHE A 599 -11.67 6.93 -18.23
CA PHE A 599 -10.80 7.97 -17.69
C PHE A 599 -9.40 7.42 -17.37
N ASN A 600 -8.41 8.29 -17.50
CA ASN A 600 -7.01 7.93 -17.24
C ASN A 600 -6.69 8.02 -15.74
N ILE A 601 -7.09 7.00 -14.97
CA ILE A 601 -6.69 6.86 -13.57
C ILE A 601 -5.17 6.61 -13.50
N VAL A 602 -4.42 7.54 -12.93
CA VAL A 602 -2.96 7.47 -12.75
C VAL A 602 -2.54 7.04 -11.35
N GLY A 603 -3.48 7.04 -10.41
CA GLY A 603 -3.27 6.52 -9.07
C GLY A 603 -4.54 6.61 -8.23
N HIS A 604 -4.46 6.07 -7.01
CA HIS A 604 -5.53 6.15 -6.04
C HIS A 604 -4.93 6.16 -4.62
N VAL A 605 -5.56 6.86 -3.67
CA VAL A 605 -5.05 7.04 -2.30
C VAL A 605 -6.18 6.84 -1.31
N HIS A 606 -6.15 5.74 -0.54
CA HIS A 606 -7.27 5.33 0.30
C HIS A 606 -8.55 5.11 -0.53
N ASP A 607 -9.50 6.03 -0.46
CA ASP A 607 -10.80 5.99 -1.16
C ASP A 607 -10.89 7.07 -2.27
N GLU A 608 -9.75 7.69 -2.58
CA GLU A 608 -9.56 8.74 -3.59
C GLU A 608 -9.01 8.16 -4.90
N VAL A 609 -9.48 8.66 -6.04
CA VAL A 609 -8.89 8.43 -7.37
C VAL A 609 -8.21 9.70 -7.88
N ILE A 610 -7.10 9.51 -8.59
CA ILE A 610 -6.34 10.58 -9.26
C ILE A 610 -6.42 10.32 -10.75
N ILE A 611 -7.09 11.22 -11.48
CA ILE A 611 -7.32 11.13 -12.92
C ILE A 611 -6.52 12.21 -13.63
N GLU A 612 -5.77 11.82 -14.66
CA GLU A 612 -5.09 12.75 -15.57
C GLU A 612 -5.95 12.98 -16.81
N CYS A 613 -6.39 14.21 -17.06
CA CYS A 613 -7.37 14.50 -18.11
C CYS A 613 -7.10 15.83 -18.84
N GLY A 614 -7.78 16.03 -19.97
CA GLY A 614 -7.75 17.31 -20.67
C GLY A 614 -8.34 18.43 -19.82
N ILE A 615 -8.00 19.68 -20.15
CA ILE A 615 -8.42 20.86 -19.37
C ILE A 615 -9.96 21.01 -19.33
N ASP A 616 -10.66 20.54 -20.36
CA ASP A 616 -12.12 20.66 -20.48
C ASP A 616 -12.90 19.57 -19.72
N GLN A 617 -12.24 18.56 -19.16
CA GLN A 617 -12.93 17.48 -18.44
C GLN A 617 -13.56 18.02 -17.14
N SER A 618 -14.80 17.64 -16.88
CA SER A 618 -15.56 18.07 -15.71
C SER A 618 -15.31 17.18 -14.48
N LEU A 619 -15.05 17.81 -13.33
CA LEU A 619 -15.05 17.16 -12.02
C LEU A 619 -16.42 16.58 -11.65
N ASP A 620 -17.51 17.28 -11.95
CA ASP A 620 -18.87 16.89 -11.56
C ASP A 620 -19.28 15.56 -12.20
N GLU A 621 -18.84 15.30 -13.43
CA GLU A 621 -19.07 14.03 -14.12
C GLU A 621 -18.39 12.87 -13.38
N ILE A 622 -17.12 13.04 -13.00
CA ILE A 622 -16.35 12.02 -12.26
C ILE A 622 -16.98 11.78 -10.88
N ALA A 623 -17.32 12.85 -10.15
CA ALA A 623 -17.95 12.76 -8.85
C ALA A 623 -19.33 12.08 -8.93
N TYR A 624 -20.11 12.35 -9.98
CA TYR A 624 -21.37 11.67 -10.25
C TYR A 624 -21.16 10.17 -10.48
N LEU A 625 -20.22 9.78 -11.36
CA LEU A 625 -19.93 8.38 -11.67
C LEU A 625 -19.45 7.60 -10.44
N MET A 626 -18.60 8.21 -9.61
CA MET A 626 -18.19 7.60 -8.33
C MET A 626 -19.36 7.48 -7.34
N GLY A 627 -20.31 8.42 -7.37
CA GLY A 627 -21.50 8.41 -6.52
C GLY A 627 -22.56 7.36 -6.88
N ILE A 628 -22.40 6.63 -8.00
CA ILE A 628 -23.32 5.57 -8.40
C ILE A 628 -23.21 4.39 -7.43
N ALA A 629 -24.32 4.04 -6.80
CA ALA A 629 -24.41 2.86 -5.95
C ALA A 629 -24.32 1.58 -6.80
N PRO A 630 -23.54 0.56 -6.37
CA PRO A 630 -23.50 -0.71 -7.07
C PRO A 630 -24.81 -1.49 -6.92
N GLU A 631 -25.12 -2.37 -7.88
CA GLU A 631 -26.37 -3.16 -7.90
C GLU A 631 -26.56 -4.03 -6.66
N TRP A 632 -25.47 -4.49 -6.06
CA TRP A 632 -25.50 -5.30 -4.83
C TRP A 632 -25.69 -4.47 -3.54
N MET A 633 -25.79 -3.13 -3.66
CA MET A 633 -26.01 -2.22 -2.53
C MET A 633 -26.74 -0.94 -2.98
N THR A 634 -27.84 -1.07 -3.73
CA THR A 634 -28.54 0.07 -4.37
C THR A 634 -28.99 1.19 -3.43
N ASP A 635 -29.26 0.85 -2.16
CA ASP A 635 -29.82 1.78 -1.19
C ASP A 635 -28.75 2.60 -0.46
N ILE A 636 -27.45 2.30 -0.65
CA ILE A 636 -26.38 3.09 -0.04
C ILE A 636 -26.29 4.48 -0.69
N LYS A 637 -26.26 5.51 0.15
CA LYS A 637 -26.11 6.89 -0.31
C LYS A 637 -24.62 7.23 -0.38
N LEU A 638 -24.03 7.00 -1.55
CA LEU A 638 -22.67 7.41 -1.84
C LEU A 638 -22.63 8.90 -2.21
N ARG A 639 -21.51 9.53 -1.86
CA ARG A 639 -21.17 10.88 -2.28
C ARG A 639 -19.68 10.93 -2.47
N ALA A 640 -19.26 11.38 -3.64
CA ALA A 640 -17.89 11.75 -3.92
C ALA A 640 -17.81 13.27 -4.09
N ASP A 641 -16.66 13.82 -3.75
CA ASP A 641 -16.34 15.24 -3.94
C ASP A 641 -14.85 15.33 -4.29
N GLY A 642 -14.42 16.44 -4.87
CA GLY A 642 -13.07 16.53 -5.39
C GLY A 642 -12.63 17.94 -5.75
N TYR A 643 -11.48 18.03 -6.39
CA TYR A 643 -10.92 19.28 -6.86
C TYR A 643 -10.04 19.04 -8.10
N GLU A 644 -9.78 20.12 -8.81
CA GLU A 644 -8.88 20.15 -9.96
C GLU A 644 -7.54 20.75 -9.54
N CYS A 645 -6.43 20.23 -10.05
CA CYS A 645 -5.11 20.78 -9.75
C CYS A 645 -4.08 20.57 -10.88
N SER A 646 -3.10 21.47 -10.94
CA SER A 646 -1.96 21.41 -11.89
C SER A 646 -0.83 20.50 -11.41
N PHE A 647 -0.81 20.16 -10.12
CA PHE A 647 0.08 19.19 -9.48
C PHE A 647 -0.69 18.52 -8.35
N TYR A 648 -0.30 17.31 -7.96
CA TYR A 648 -1.01 16.61 -6.90
C TYR A 648 -0.84 17.35 -5.56
N GLN A 649 -1.94 17.53 -4.85
CA GLN A 649 -1.97 18.10 -3.51
C GLN A 649 -2.98 17.34 -2.66
N LYS A 650 -3.22 17.76 -1.43
CA LYS A 650 -4.30 17.26 -0.60
C LYS A 650 -4.90 18.42 0.16
N ASP A 651 -6.18 18.67 -0.12
CA ASP A 651 -7.02 19.65 0.58
C ASP A 651 -7.48 19.14 1.96
#